data_AF-A0A1I6CMP1-F1
#
_entry.id   AF-A0A1I6CMP1-F1
#
_cell.length_a   1.000
_cell.length_b   1.000
_cell.length_c   1.000
_cell.angle_alpha   90.00
_cell.angle_beta   90.00
_cell.angle_gamma   90.00
#
_symmetry.space_group_name_H-M   'P 1'
#
loop_
_entity.id
_entity.type
_entity.pdbx_description
1 polymer ?
#
loop_
_entity_poly.entity_id
_entity_poly.type
_entity_poly.pdbx_seq_one_letter_code
_entity_poly.pdbx_strand_id
1 'polypeptide(L)'
;MLAIESLTLKNFGAFKGEQRINFPKAPGILVFYGENMRGKTTLLNAIRFALFGKVVGRGRRPVPFHALVNLEARAAGENEFEVQLELRYAGTHYRLTRTGVPKAMALDEQDEVEYTAQYYLERGGHILPPEEARRELGKILPEQISRFFLFDGELLQEYEDLLHQDTDTGEKISQAIERILGLPILTGSRQSAKEALERAERAVAKAAQNDKQTAEFGSELVRLNEEKAEYNSDILRQKEDLEELKAQQLEVEEGMRRNARMDSLMKDRDRIKGEIARLEDQKREAIEDLQKAMATGWSSLIHERLATLADQLRSRETDFQAVVTRSKVLNDLASGASDNCPTCMQEIGPKALEALKKQLVGHDAETGDISEELSNVRQRLHAINKQLKVSSPQILELLWQKYDGLEDQLYEQSIELDDVVSKITSDAESEIRDLIRKYESTVGEITALKGGIEATQDKLAENESYRQKLQLKLEKISGGGITDEQRRRDISRDLYDLFCESVDTYRNELRQCVEDDASEFFRQMTTEPDYAGLRINDTYGLTIMHKDGSPIPVRSAGAEHVVAMSLVAALQNNAPLRGPIFIDSPFGRLDAGHRQNVLKTLPEMADQVVLLVYEGEMPPENARETLKQRLIAEWKLVRKSARHTVLESQ
;
A
#
# COMPACT_ATOMS: atom_id res chain seq x y z
N MET A 1 4.76 20.79 -17.54
CA MET A 1 5.00 19.50 -18.23
C MET A 1 6.46 19.38 -18.56
N LEU A 2 7.01 18.19 -18.35
CA LEU A 2 8.37 17.83 -18.74
C LEU A 2 8.36 17.25 -20.17
N ALA A 3 9.31 17.65 -21.00
CA ALA A 3 9.54 17.07 -22.32
C ALA A 3 11.03 16.98 -22.62
N ILE A 4 11.47 15.91 -23.27
CA ILE A 4 12.85 15.78 -23.77
C ILE A 4 12.92 16.38 -25.18
N GLU A 5 13.93 17.20 -25.42
CA GLU A 5 14.15 17.91 -26.68
C GLU A 5 15.31 17.28 -27.48
N SER A 6 16.39 16.85 -26.83
CA SER A 6 17.48 16.14 -27.51
C SER A 6 18.26 15.21 -26.58
N LEU A 7 18.84 14.17 -27.16
CA LEU A 7 19.76 13.23 -26.49
C LEU A 7 21.02 13.11 -27.35
N THR A 8 22.17 13.42 -26.76
CA THR A 8 23.49 13.22 -27.38
C THR A 8 24.25 12.15 -26.61
N LEU A 9 24.83 11.20 -27.33
CA LEU A 9 25.62 10.09 -26.81
C LEU A 9 27.03 10.18 -27.38
N LYS A 10 28.05 10.04 -26.52
CA LYS A 10 29.44 9.90 -26.95
C LYS A 10 30.05 8.67 -26.29
N ASN A 11 30.45 7.70 -27.11
CA ASN A 11 31.14 6.48 -26.67
C ASN A 11 30.41 5.70 -25.55
N PHE A 12 29.08 5.70 -25.54
CA PHE A 12 28.27 5.06 -24.50
C PHE A 12 27.73 3.69 -24.96
N GLY A 13 28.18 2.62 -24.32
CA GLY A 13 27.78 1.24 -24.57
C GLY A 13 28.01 0.83 -26.01
N ALA A 14 26.94 0.58 -26.76
CA ALA A 14 26.99 0.19 -28.17
C ALA A 14 27.18 1.38 -29.14
N PHE A 15 27.08 2.62 -28.66
CA PHE A 15 27.16 3.82 -29.51
C PHE A 15 28.59 4.38 -29.47
N LYS A 16 29.29 4.31 -30.61
CA LYS A 16 30.64 4.85 -30.80
C LYS A 16 30.56 6.25 -31.40
N GLY A 17 31.49 7.12 -31.01
CA GLY A 17 31.54 8.51 -31.45
C GLY A 17 30.33 9.30 -30.94
N GLU A 18 30.15 10.50 -31.47
CA GLU A 18 29.01 11.36 -31.14
C GLU A 18 27.80 11.01 -32.01
N GLN A 19 26.67 10.71 -31.36
CA GLN A 19 25.37 10.48 -32.01
C GLN A 19 24.30 11.31 -31.31
N ARG A 20 23.50 12.04 -32.09
CA ARG A 20 22.48 12.96 -31.56
C ARG A 20 21.09 12.61 -32.10
N ILE A 21 20.13 12.53 -31.19
CA ILE A 21 18.71 12.38 -31.46
C ILE A 21 18.03 13.70 -31.11
N ASN A 22 17.24 14.24 -32.04
CA ASN A 22 16.37 15.38 -31.78
C ASN A 22 14.94 14.87 -31.63
N PHE A 23 14.34 15.11 -30.48
CA PHE A 23 12.95 14.75 -30.23
C PHE A 23 12.03 15.83 -30.79
N PRO A 24 10.94 15.45 -31.48
CA PRO A 24 9.98 16.41 -31.99
C PRO A 24 9.32 17.22 -30.87
N LYS A 25 8.99 18.48 -31.15
CA LYS A 25 8.27 19.37 -30.20
C LYS A 25 6.76 19.09 -30.15
N ALA A 26 6.22 18.47 -31.19
CA ALA A 26 4.80 18.13 -31.28
C ALA A 26 4.51 16.88 -30.42
N PRO A 27 3.34 16.82 -29.77
CA PRO A 27 2.96 15.66 -28.99
C PRO A 27 2.74 14.44 -29.90
N GLY A 28 3.18 13.28 -29.47
CA GLY A 28 2.99 12.02 -30.16
C GLY A 28 4.04 10.97 -29.81
N ILE A 29 4.17 10.01 -30.72
CA ILE A 29 4.95 8.79 -30.56
C ILE A 29 6.19 8.84 -31.44
N LEU A 30 7.34 8.54 -30.85
CA LEU A 30 8.61 8.33 -31.52
C LEU A 30 8.98 6.85 -31.44
N VAL A 31 9.32 6.24 -32.58
CA VAL A 31 9.61 4.79 -32.61
C VAL A 31 11.06 4.54 -33.01
N PHE A 32 11.75 3.73 -32.23
CA PHE A 32 13.08 3.21 -32.51
C PHE A 32 12.98 1.72 -32.87
N TYR A 33 13.31 1.39 -34.11
CA TYR A 33 13.39 0.04 -34.63
C TYR A 33 14.79 -0.54 -34.44
N GLY A 34 14.89 -1.62 -33.68
CA GLY A 34 16.14 -2.36 -33.52
C GLY A 34 15.88 -3.80 -33.09
N GLU A 35 16.54 -4.75 -33.77
CA GLU A 35 16.59 -6.15 -33.32
C GLU A 35 17.19 -6.28 -31.91
N ASN A 36 17.02 -7.46 -31.31
CA ASN A 36 17.71 -7.77 -30.06
C ASN A 36 19.23 -7.61 -30.22
N MET A 37 19.91 -7.21 -29.14
CA MET A 37 21.34 -6.86 -29.10
C MET A 37 21.77 -5.64 -29.96
N ARG A 38 20.84 -4.83 -30.49
CA ARG A 38 21.20 -3.62 -31.25
C ARG A 38 21.41 -2.38 -30.39
N GLY A 39 21.14 -2.44 -29.08
CA GLY A 39 21.35 -1.32 -28.15
C GLY A 39 20.08 -0.54 -27.76
N LYS A 40 18.88 -1.11 -27.93
CA LYS A 40 17.62 -0.52 -27.43
C LYS A 40 17.68 -0.24 -25.92
N THR A 41 17.93 -1.28 -25.12
CA THR A 41 18.10 -1.14 -23.67
C THR A 41 19.29 -0.23 -23.31
N THR A 42 20.34 -0.18 -24.14
CA THR A 42 21.45 0.77 -23.97
C THR A 42 20.99 2.22 -24.14
N LEU A 43 20.10 2.49 -25.09
CA LEU A 43 19.52 3.82 -25.30
C LEU A 43 18.66 4.25 -24.10
N LEU A 44 17.80 3.36 -23.60
CA LEU A 44 17.02 3.60 -22.38
C LEU A 44 17.95 3.86 -21.17
N ASN A 45 18.99 3.05 -21.02
CA ASN A 45 19.98 3.19 -19.96
C ASN A 45 20.83 4.45 -20.09
N ALA A 46 21.01 5.01 -21.29
CA ALA A 46 21.68 6.30 -21.45
C ALA A 46 20.87 7.43 -20.82
N ILE A 47 19.54 7.42 -21.00
CA ILE A 47 18.63 8.40 -20.37
C ILE A 47 18.64 8.20 -18.84
N ARG A 48 18.59 6.94 -18.39
CA ARG A 48 18.71 6.60 -16.95
C ARG A 48 20.03 7.09 -16.35
N PHE A 49 21.14 6.93 -17.07
CA PHE A 49 22.44 7.44 -16.69
C PHE A 49 22.45 8.97 -16.63
N ALA A 50 21.97 9.65 -17.67
CA ALA A 50 21.93 11.11 -17.71
C ALA A 50 21.15 11.68 -16.53
N LEU A 51 19.98 11.15 -16.22
CA LEU A 51 19.14 11.65 -15.13
C LEU A 51 19.69 11.30 -13.74
N PHE A 52 20.01 10.02 -13.50
CA PHE A 52 20.25 9.49 -12.15
C PHE A 52 21.70 9.12 -11.86
N GLY A 53 22.56 9.08 -12.88
CA GLY A 53 23.95 8.66 -12.75
C GLY A 53 24.12 7.16 -12.49
N LYS A 54 23.08 6.36 -12.76
CA LYS A 54 23.09 4.91 -12.57
C LYS A 54 22.65 4.21 -13.85
N VAL A 55 23.23 3.04 -14.10
CA VAL A 55 22.79 2.14 -15.16
C VAL A 55 22.39 0.83 -14.52
N VAL A 56 21.30 0.26 -15.01
CA VAL A 56 20.67 -0.92 -14.45
C VAL A 56 20.69 -2.00 -15.52
N GLY A 57 21.29 -3.14 -15.18
CA GLY A 57 21.37 -4.33 -16.01
C GLY A 57 20.24 -5.30 -15.69
N ARG A 58 20.38 -6.55 -16.15
CA ARG A 58 19.39 -7.59 -15.87
C ARG A 58 19.23 -7.86 -14.38
N GLY A 59 18.00 -8.04 -13.93
CA GLY A 59 17.66 -8.26 -12.51
C GLY A 59 18.01 -7.05 -11.64
N ARG A 60 17.91 -5.85 -12.21
CA ARG A 60 18.26 -4.57 -11.59
C ARG A 60 19.67 -4.40 -11.00
N ARG A 61 20.62 -5.23 -11.40
CA ARG A 61 22.00 -5.08 -10.92
C ARG A 61 22.63 -3.79 -11.45
N PRO A 62 23.24 -2.96 -10.60
CA PRO A 62 23.96 -1.78 -11.08
C PRO A 62 25.08 -2.22 -12.02
N VAL A 63 25.09 -1.63 -13.22
CA VAL A 63 26.16 -1.88 -14.18
C VAL A 63 27.34 -0.98 -13.83
N PRO A 64 28.54 -1.54 -13.59
CA PRO A 64 29.70 -0.74 -13.29
C PRO A 64 30.07 0.15 -14.49
N PHE A 65 30.52 1.37 -14.21
CA PHE A 65 30.78 2.38 -15.24
C PHE A 65 31.85 1.98 -16.25
N HIS A 66 32.82 1.13 -15.87
CA HIS A 66 33.83 0.61 -16.79
C HIS A 66 33.22 -0.21 -17.93
N ALA A 67 32.01 -0.77 -17.75
CA ALA A 67 31.30 -1.52 -18.76
C ALA A 67 30.44 -0.63 -19.67
N LEU A 68 30.35 0.66 -19.38
CA LEU A 68 29.57 1.64 -20.15
C LEU A 68 30.39 2.34 -21.24
N VAL A 69 31.72 2.30 -21.17
CA VAL A 69 32.55 2.84 -22.27
C VAL A 69 32.45 1.94 -23.50
N ASN A 70 32.33 2.55 -24.67
CA ASN A 70 32.36 1.79 -25.92
C ASN A 70 33.73 1.13 -26.10
N LEU A 71 33.74 -0.20 -26.28
CA LEU A 71 34.96 -0.99 -26.37
C LEU A 71 35.84 -0.65 -27.58
N GLU A 72 35.24 -0.22 -28.71
CA GLU A 72 36.02 0.20 -29.88
C GLU A 72 36.60 1.61 -29.71
N ALA A 73 35.90 2.51 -29.02
CA ALA A 73 36.42 3.82 -28.67
C ALA A 73 37.58 3.71 -27.67
N ARG A 74 37.42 2.85 -26.65
CA ARG A 74 38.47 2.53 -25.67
C ARG A 74 39.72 1.98 -26.36
N ALA A 75 39.56 1.07 -27.32
CA ALA A 75 40.68 0.54 -28.11
C ALA A 75 41.37 1.61 -28.99
N ALA A 76 40.67 2.70 -29.32
CA ALA A 76 41.22 3.85 -30.04
C ALA A 76 41.82 4.91 -29.10
N GLY A 77 41.88 4.67 -27.78
CA GLY A 77 42.42 5.59 -26.78
C GLY A 77 41.40 6.57 -26.20
N GLU A 78 40.13 6.50 -26.61
CA GLU A 78 39.04 7.30 -26.04
C GLU A 78 38.44 6.55 -24.84
N ASN A 79 38.93 6.87 -23.65
CA ASN A 79 38.50 6.25 -22.39
C ASN A 79 37.36 7.01 -21.70
N GLU A 80 36.81 8.05 -22.31
CA GLU A 80 35.72 8.86 -21.75
C GLU A 80 34.43 8.60 -22.51
N PHE A 81 33.32 8.61 -21.78
CA PHE A 81 31.97 8.57 -22.36
C PHE A 81 31.11 9.69 -21.81
N GLU A 82 30.18 10.18 -22.61
CA GLU A 82 29.31 11.30 -22.25
C GLU A 82 27.89 11.04 -22.70
N VAL A 83 26.93 11.45 -21.86
CA VAL A 83 25.53 11.55 -22.23
C VAL A 83 25.02 12.93 -21.88
N GLN A 84 24.43 13.60 -22.86
CA GLN A 84 23.84 14.91 -22.72
C GLN A 84 22.34 14.83 -23.03
N LEU A 85 21.52 15.38 -22.15
CA LEU A 85 20.07 15.44 -22.26
C LEU A 85 19.61 16.90 -22.23
N GLU A 86 18.93 17.36 -23.28
CA GLU A 86 18.25 18.65 -23.30
C GLU A 86 16.76 18.43 -23.02
N LEU A 87 16.23 19.14 -22.03
CA LEU A 87 14.87 18.97 -21.54
C LEU A 87 14.20 20.31 -21.26
N ARG A 88 12.88 20.35 -21.41
CA ARG A 88 12.05 21.51 -21.12
C ARG A 88 11.12 21.19 -19.98
N TYR A 89 11.17 21.98 -18.92
CA TYR A 89 10.32 21.83 -17.75
C TYR A 89 9.73 23.19 -17.34
N ALA A 90 8.41 23.24 -17.20
CA ALA A 90 7.67 24.47 -16.84
C ALA A 90 8.04 25.70 -17.70
N GLY A 91 8.29 25.50 -18.99
CA GLY A 91 8.67 26.57 -19.93
C GLY A 91 10.15 26.97 -19.89
N THR A 92 10.96 26.39 -18.99
CA THR A 92 12.40 26.65 -18.89
C THR A 92 13.19 25.52 -19.57
N HIS A 93 14.24 25.89 -20.29
CA HIS A 93 15.16 24.94 -20.93
C HIS A 93 16.27 24.55 -19.97
N TYR A 94 16.58 23.27 -19.94
CA TYR A 94 17.65 22.66 -19.16
C TYR A 94 18.53 21.80 -20.05
N ARG A 95 19.82 21.76 -19.72
CA ARG A 95 20.80 20.86 -20.34
C ARG A 95 21.56 20.14 -19.25
N LEU A 96 21.46 18.83 -19.23
CA LEU A 96 22.12 17.95 -18.28
C LEU A 96 23.20 17.16 -19.00
N THR A 97 24.45 17.34 -18.60
CA THR A 97 25.58 16.58 -19.15
C THR A 97 26.16 15.70 -18.06
N ARG A 98 26.35 14.42 -18.35
CA ARG A 98 27.06 13.47 -17.50
C ARG A 98 28.20 12.82 -18.24
N THR A 99 29.37 12.82 -17.62
CA THR A 99 30.60 12.30 -18.21
C THR A 99 31.20 11.25 -17.29
N GLY A 100 31.52 10.08 -17.84
CA GLY A 100 32.28 9.04 -17.17
C GLY A 100 33.75 9.14 -17.54
N VAL A 101 34.61 9.37 -16.55
CA VAL A 101 36.06 9.48 -16.72
C VAL A 101 36.80 8.42 -15.90
N PRO A 102 37.89 7.83 -16.41
CA PRO A 102 38.71 6.90 -15.65
C PRO A 102 39.41 7.62 -14.48
N LYS A 103 39.49 6.98 -13.31
CA LYS A 103 40.31 7.47 -12.21
C LYS A 103 41.78 7.38 -12.61
N ALA A 104 42.54 8.44 -12.39
CA ALA A 104 43.92 8.59 -12.84
C ALA A 104 44.95 7.61 -12.20
N MET A 105 44.53 6.65 -11.35
CA MET A 105 45.41 5.73 -10.60
C MET A 105 45.06 4.25 -10.78
N ALA A 106 44.80 3.79 -12.01
CA ALA A 106 44.81 2.35 -12.32
C ALA A 106 45.82 2.09 -13.44
N LEU A 107 47.09 2.05 -13.06
CA LEU A 107 48.23 1.63 -13.88
C LEU A 107 48.66 0.23 -13.42
N ASP A 108 47.83 -0.78 -13.66
CA ASP A 108 48.29 -2.17 -13.73
C ASP A 108 47.36 -2.97 -14.65
N GLU A 109 47.96 -3.82 -15.49
CA GLU A 109 47.33 -4.47 -16.66
C GLU A 109 46.27 -5.53 -16.30
N GLN A 110 45.88 -5.66 -15.03
CA GLN A 110 44.94 -6.68 -14.55
C GLN A 110 43.77 -6.14 -13.71
N ASP A 111 43.76 -4.86 -13.32
CA ASP A 111 42.66 -4.29 -12.55
C ASP A 111 41.64 -3.56 -13.43
N GLU A 112 40.35 -3.76 -13.15
CA GLU A 112 39.25 -3.03 -13.77
C GLU A 112 39.46 -1.52 -13.57
N VAL A 113 39.82 -0.79 -14.64
CA VAL A 113 39.94 0.68 -14.61
C VAL A 113 38.69 1.26 -13.96
N GLU A 114 38.84 1.87 -12.78
CA GLU A 114 37.73 2.43 -12.03
C GLU A 114 37.29 3.75 -12.68
N TYR A 115 35.98 3.96 -12.86
CA TYR A 115 35.42 5.17 -13.48
C TYR A 115 34.70 6.00 -12.44
N THR A 116 34.71 7.32 -12.62
CA THR A 116 33.88 8.28 -11.86
C THR A 116 32.95 9.01 -12.80
N ALA A 117 31.70 9.23 -12.35
CA ALA A 117 30.73 10.02 -13.09
C ALA A 117 30.70 11.44 -12.52
N GLN A 118 30.88 12.42 -13.40
CA GLN A 118 30.71 13.84 -13.11
C GLN A 118 29.47 14.34 -13.85
N TYR A 119 28.81 15.36 -13.31
CA TYR A 119 27.67 15.99 -13.98
C TYR A 119 27.60 17.48 -13.71
N TYR A 120 27.01 18.21 -14.65
CA TYR A 120 26.60 19.60 -14.48
C TYR A 120 25.26 19.83 -15.15
N LEU A 121 24.50 20.77 -14.60
CA LEU A 121 23.16 21.14 -15.06
C LEU A 121 23.15 22.61 -15.44
N GLU A 122 22.72 22.91 -16.67
CA GLU A 122 22.45 24.26 -17.13
C GLU A 122 20.95 24.55 -17.04
N ARG A 123 20.59 25.76 -16.58
CA ARG A 123 19.22 26.29 -16.61
C ARG A 123 19.21 27.61 -17.38
N GLY A 124 18.49 27.65 -18.49
CA GLY A 124 18.41 28.85 -19.34
C GLY A 124 19.78 29.31 -19.87
N GLY A 125 20.73 28.39 -20.03
CA GLY A 125 22.10 28.69 -20.49
C GLY A 125 23.10 29.03 -19.37
N HIS A 126 22.71 28.97 -18.09
CA HIS A 126 23.61 29.18 -16.95
C HIS A 126 23.88 27.87 -16.20
N ILE A 127 25.15 27.54 -15.96
CA ILE A 127 25.55 26.37 -15.15
C ILE A 127 25.18 26.62 -13.68
N LEU A 128 24.46 25.68 -13.09
CA LEU A 128 24.09 25.71 -11.68
C LEU A 128 25.21 25.14 -10.80
N PRO A 129 25.41 25.69 -9.59
CA PRO A 129 26.28 25.08 -8.58
C PRO A 129 25.81 23.65 -8.20
N PRO A 130 26.70 22.73 -7.80
CA PRO A 130 26.36 21.31 -7.57
C PRO A 130 25.17 21.08 -6.62
N GLU A 131 25.11 21.80 -5.50
CA GLU A 131 24.02 21.69 -4.52
C GLU A 131 22.67 22.16 -5.08
N GLU A 132 22.69 23.24 -5.87
CA GLU A 132 21.49 23.75 -6.52
C GLU A 132 21.06 22.83 -7.67
N ALA A 133 22.01 22.33 -8.47
CA ALA A 133 21.76 21.35 -9.51
C ALA A 133 21.12 20.08 -8.95
N ARG A 134 21.63 19.55 -7.82
CA ARG A 134 21.05 18.38 -7.15
C ARG A 134 19.62 18.61 -6.70
N ARG A 135 19.34 19.78 -6.09
CA ARG A 135 17.98 20.15 -5.67
C ARG A 135 17.04 20.32 -6.86
N GLU A 136 17.48 20.98 -7.91
CA GLU A 136 16.67 21.20 -9.11
C GLU A 136 16.38 19.88 -9.85
N LEU A 137 17.38 19.00 -10.03
CA LEU A 137 17.16 17.66 -10.60
C LEU A 137 16.18 16.85 -9.75
N GLY A 138 16.32 16.90 -8.41
CA GLY A 138 15.40 16.23 -7.49
C GLY A 138 13.96 16.75 -7.56
N LYS A 139 13.73 18.00 -8.01
CA LYS A 139 12.39 18.55 -8.27
C LYS A 139 11.85 18.14 -9.63
N ILE A 140 12.70 18.10 -10.66
CA ILE A 140 12.28 17.81 -12.04
C ILE A 140 11.97 16.32 -12.21
N LEU A 141 12.83 15.45 -11.68
CA LEU A 141 12.76 13.99 -11.83
C LEU A 141 13.41 13.30 -10.62
N PRO A 142 12.66 13.12 -9.51
CA PRO A 142 13.09 12.25 -8.43
C PRO A 142 13.42 10.82 -8.92
N GLU A 143 14.44 10.19 -8.36
CA GLU A 143 14.85 8.83 -8.75
C GLU A 143 13.72 7.81 -8.53
N GLN A 144 12.92 7.99 -7.47
CA GLN A 144 11.85 7.06 -7.12
C GLN A 144 10.76 6.98 -8.19
N ILE A 145 10.59 8.07 -8.95
CA ILE A 145 9.55 8.20 -9.97
C ILE A 145 10.03 7.79 -11.37
N SER A 146 11.33 7.52 -11.53
CA SER A 146 11.93 7.15 -12.82
C SER A 146 11.28 5.93 -13.45
N ARG A 147 10.82 4.98 -12.63
CA ARG A 147 10.20 3.73 -13.07
C ARG A 147 8.91 3.95 -13.87
N PHE A 148 8.23 5.08 -13.70
CA PHE A 148 6.99 5.40 -14.41
C PHE A 148 7.21 6.21 -15.69
N PHE A 149 8.45 6.69 -15.91
CA PHE A 149 8.87 7.34 -17.15
C PHE A 149 9.75 6.43 -18.01
N LEU A 150 10.47 5.50 -17.39
CA LEU A 150 11.36 4.55 -18.06
C LEU A 150 10.88 3.12 -17.77
N PHE A 151 10.02 2.62 -18.65
CA PHE A 151 9.41 1.31 -18.57
C PHE A 151 10.23 0.29 -19.37
N ASP A 152 10.61 -0.82 -18.73
CA ASP A 152 11.31 -1.93 -19.36
C ASP A 152 10.59 -3.26 -19.10
N GLY A 153 11.00 -4.31 -19.81
CA GLY A 153 10.37 -5.63 -19.74
C GLY A 153 10.43 -6.29 -18.35
N GLU A 154 11.38 -5.89 -17.49
CA GLU A 154 11.53 -6.39 -16.12
C GLU A 154 10.55 -5.69 -15.17
N LEU A 155 10.29 -4.40 -15.39
CA LEU A 155 9.32 -3.61 -14.63
C LEU A 155 7.91 -4.21 -14.62
N LEU A 156 7.52 -4.88 -15.71
CA LEU A 156 6.23 -5.57 -15.83
C LEU A 156 6.04 -6.58 -14.71
N GLN A 157 7.06 -7.39 -14.41
CA GLN A 157 6.98 -8.43 -13.38
C GLN A 157 6.81 -7.84 -11.98
N GLU A 158 7.43 -6.68 -11.71
CA GLU A 158 7.31 -6.03 -10.40
C GLU A 158 5.90 -5.46 -10.14
N TYR A 159 5.17 -5.08 -11.19
CA TYR A 159 3.76 -4.69 -11.04
C TYR A 159 2.86 -5.90 -10.76
N GLU A 160 3.28 -7.11 -11.15
CA GLU A 160 2.60 -8.37 -10.77
C GLU A 160 2.71 -8.56 -9.24
N ASP A 161 3.87 -8.26 -8.65
CA ASP A 161 4.11 -8.37 -7.21
C ASP A 161 3.24 -7.42 -6.36
N LEU A 162 2.73 -6.31 -6.93
CA LEU A 162 1.81 -5.40 -6.23
C LEU A 162 0.49 -6.06 -5.81
N LEU A 163 0.11 -7.18 -6.44
CA LEU A 163 -1.06 -7.97 -6.07
C LEU A 163 -0.90 -8.66 -4.73
N HIS A 164 0.34 -8.88 -4.30
CA HIS A 164 0.68 -9.61 -3.09
C HIS A 164 1.14 -8.63 -2.01
N GLN A 165 0.28 -8.41 -1.00
CA GLN A 165 0.53 -7.49 0.10
C GLN A 165 1.76 -7.87 0.95
N ASP A 166 2.18 -9.14 0.89
CA ASP A 166 3.24 -9.70 1.75
C ASP A 166 4.65 -9.55 1.17
N THR A 167 4.82 -8.83 0.06
CA THR A 167 6.13 -8.64 -0.59
C THR A 167 6.74 -7.29 -0.20
N ASP A 168 7.99 -7.31 0.27
CA ASP A 168 8.79 -6.08 0.54
C ASP A 168 8.94 -5.21 -0.73
N THR A 169 8.89 -5.84 -1.91
CA THR A 169 8.84 -5.17 -3.22
C THR A 169 7.54 -4.38 -3.39
N GLY A 170 6.39 -4.94 -3.01
CA GLY A 170 5.07 -4.32 -3.08
C GLY A 170 4.99 -3.02 -2.26
N GLU A 171 5.46 -3.04 -1.01
CA GLU A 171 5.50 -1.84 -0.16
C GLU A 171 6.39 -0.75 -0.77
N LYS A 172 7.58 -1.10 -1.26
CA LYS A 172 8.51 -0.15 -1.89
C LYS A 172 7.90 0.50 -3.14
N ILE A 173 7.13 -0.25 -3.94
CA ILE A 173 6.45 0.29 -5.11
C ILE A 173 5.27 1.17 -4.70
N SER A 174 4.45 0.75 -3.74
CA SER A 174 3.34 1.56 -3.21
C SER A 174 3.84 2.91 -2.69
N GLN A 175 4.91 2.93 -1.90
CA GLN A 175 5.53 4.18 -1.44
C GLN A 175 6.07 5.04 -2.60
N ALA A 176 6.59 4.43 -3.66
CA ALA A 176 7.03 5.17 -4.85
C ALA A 176 5.85 5.78 -5.61
N ILE A 177 4.72 5.08 -5.68
CA ILE A 177 3.46 5.58 -6.27
C ILE A 177 2.93 6.76 -5.44
N GLU A 178 2.84 6.64 -4.11
CA GLU A 178 2.39 7.73 -3.25
C GLU A 178 3.26 8.99 -3.39
N ARG A 179 4.58 8.81 -3.57
CA ARG A 179 5.51 9.91 -3.82
C ARG A 179 5.21 10.64 -5.13
N ILE A 180 4.79 9.92 -6.17
CA ILE A 180 4.42 10.49 -7.47
C ILE A 180 3.13 11.26 -7.36
N LEU A 181 2.13 10.69 -6.69
CA LEU A 181 0.82 11.29 -6.54
C LEU A 181 0.82 12.50 -5.58
N GLY A 182 1.99 12.87 -5.04
CA GLY A 182 2.19 14.09 -4.27
C GLY A 182 1.87 13.95 -2.78
N LEU A 183 1.65 12.74 -2.28
CA LEU A 183 1.37 12.48 -0.87
C LEU A 183 2.46 12.99 0.11
N PRO A 184 3.77 13.00 -0.23
CA PRO A 184 4.82 13.53 0.64
C PRO A 184 4.62 14.97 1.11
N ILE A 185 3.92 15.80 0.32
CA ILE A 185 3.65 17.19 0.69
C ILE A 185 2.70 17.22 1.89
N LEU A 186 1.64 16.40 1.87
CA LEU A 186 0.68 16.31 2.96
C LEU A 186 1.26 15.60 4.17
N THR A 187 1.99 14.50 3.98
CA THR A 187 2.64 13.79 5.11
C THR A 187 3.74 14.63 5.75
N GLY A 188 4.50 15.40 4.97
CA GLY A 188 5.45 16.39 5.47
C GLY A 188 4.78 17.55 6.20
N SER A 189 3.61 18.00 5.73
CA SER A 189 2.80 19.01 6.42
C SER A 189 2.25 18.49 7.74
N ARG A 190 1.77 17.25 7.78
CA ARG A 190 1.36 16.54 9.00
C ARG A 190 2.53 16.43 10.00
N GLN A 191 3.73 16.10 9.51
CA GLN A 191 4.92 16.04 10.35
C GLN A 191 5.28 17.42 10.92
N SER A 192 5.23 18.46 10.09
CA SER A 192 5.46 19.85 10.53
C SER A 192 4.43 20.31 11.56
N ALA A 193 3.17 19.91 11.39
CA ALA A 193 2.08 20.14 12.33
C ALA A 193 2.33 19.42 13.67
N LYS A 194 2.77 18.16 13.61
CA LYS A 194 3.16 17.38 14.79
C LYS A 194 4.28 18.06 15.57
N GLU A 195 5.32 18.54 14.89
CA GLU A 195 6.42 19.27 15.52
C GLU A 195 5.97 20.61 16.12
N ALA A 196 5.01 21.31 15.49
CA ALA A 196 4.42 22.52 16.04
C ALA A 196 3.61 22.22 17.31
N LEU A 197 2.82 21.14 17.30
CA LEU A 197 2.09 20.65 18.47
C LEU A 197 3.04 20.30 19.61
N GLU A 198 4.09 19.53 19.36
CA GLU A 198 5.07 19.16 20.39
C GLU A 198 5.79 20.40 20.98
N ARG A 199 6.10 21.40 20.15
CA ARG A 199 6.64 22.68 20.63
C ARG A 199 5.65 23.41 21.53
N ALA A 200 4.37 23.45 21.17
CA ALA A 200 3.34 24.08 21.98
C ALA A 200 3.11 23.32 23.30
N GLU A 201 3.11 21.99 23.29
CA GLU A 201 3.01 21.18 24.52
C GLU A 201 4.16 21.42 25.49
N ARG A 202 5.40 21.53 24.98
CA ARG A 202 6.56 21.89 25.81
C ARG A 202 6.44 23.29 26.40
N ALA A 203 5.90 24.25 25.64
CA ALA A 203 5.65 25.61 26.13
C ALA A 203 4.60 25.63 27.24
N VAL A 204 3.50 24.87 27.08
CA VAL A 204 2.47 24.70 28.12
C VAL A 204 3.05 24.05 29.38
N ALA A 205 3.87 23.01 29.23
CA ALA A 205 4.52 22.36 30.38
C ALA A 205 5.43 23.33 31.16
N LYS A 206 6.24 24.13 30.45
CA LYS A 206 7.08 25.17 31.07
C LYS A 206 6.27 26.30 31.71
N ALA A 207 5.19 26.74 31.07
CA ALA A 207 4.30 27.75 31.65
C ALA A 207 3.64 27.23 32.94
N ALA A 208 3.18 25.98 32.93
CA ALA A 208 2.60 25.32 34.09
C ALA A 208 3.60 25.10 35.22
N GLN A 209 4.88 24.87 34.91
CA GLN A 209 5.97 24.77 35.89
C GLN A 209 6.15 26.07 36.69
N ASN A 210 5.90 27.22 36.06
CA ASN A 210 6.10 28.54 36.68
C ASN A 210 4.90 29.01 37.53
N ASP A 211 3.75 28.34 37.43
CA ASP A 211 2.59 28.65 38.25
C ASP A 211 2.54 27.79 39.53
N LYS A 212 2.26 28.43 40.67
CA LYS A 212 2.36 27.78 42.00
C LYS A 212 1.38 26.63 42.19
N GLN A 213 0.25 26.60 41.49
CA GLN A 213 -0.76 25.55 41.63
C GLN A 213 -0.53 24.39 40.64
N THR A 214 0.18 24.62 39.54
CA THR A 214 0.46 23.60 38.51
C THR A 214 1.92 23.18 38.39
N ALA A 215 2.81 23.72 39.23
CA ALA A 215 4.26 23.54 39.15
C ALA A 215 4.69 22.06 39.11
N GLU A 216 4.10 21.24 39.98
CA GLU A 216 4.41 19.81 40.10
C GLU A 216 4.08 19.07 38.78
N PHE A 217 2.86 19.24 38.27
CA PHE A 217 2.43 18.66 36.99
C PHE A 217 3.22 19.20 35.80
N GLY A 218 3.56 20.48 35.78
CA GLY A 218 4.40 21.09 34.75
C GLY A 218 5.80 20.50 34.71
N SER A 219 6.43 20.31 35.88
CA SER A 219 7.75 19.69 35.98
C SER A 219 7.76 18.23 35.51
N GLU A 220 6.71 17.48 35.84
CA GLU A 220 6.56 16.09 35.40
C GLU A 220 6.28 16.01 33.88
N LEU A 221 5.50 16.92 33.31
CA LEU A 221 5.31 17.03 31.85
C LEU A 221 6.60 17.39 31.10
N VAL A 222 7.49 18.20 31.68
CA VAL A 222 8.81 18.48 31.10
C VAL A 222 9.65 17.22 31.08
N ARG A 223 9.73 16.48 32.20
CA ARG A 223 10.48 15.20 32.26
C ARG A 223 9.96 14.19 31.24
N LEU A 224 8.65 14.01 31.16
CA LEU A 224 8.03 13.10 30.20
C LEU A 224 8.28 13.53 28.73
N ASN A 225 8.40 14.83 28.46
CA ASN A 225 8.76 15.33 27.12
C ASN A 225 10.20 14.98 26.75
N GLU A 226 11.11 15.01 27.72
CA GLU A 226 12.52 14.64 27.54
C GLU A 226 12.65 13.14 27.30
N GLU A 227 11.99 12.31 28.13
CA GLU A 227 11.90 10.85 27.94
C GLU A 227 11.33 10.48 26.56
N LYS A 228 10.27 11.17 26.11
CA LYS A 228 9.71 10.99 24.76
C LYS A 228 10.73 11.27 23.66
N ALA A 229 11.53 12.33 23.81
CA ALA A 229 12.55 12.69 22.83
C ALA A 229 13.67 11.64 22.78
N GLU A 230 14.07 11.10 23.94
CA GLU A 230 15.04 10.00 24.04
C GLU A 230 14.52 8.73 23.36
N TYR A 231 13.29 8.29 23.68
CA TYR A 231 12.69 7.11 23.04
C TYR A 231 12.58 7.25 21.52
N ASN A 232 12.18 8.41 21.01
CA ASN A 232 12.13 8.64 19.56
C ASN A 232 13.52 8.58 18.91
N SER A 233 14.55 9.12 19.57
CA SER A 233 15.93 9.04 19.09
C SER A 233 16.46 7.61 19.10
N ASP A 234 16.15 6.85 20.14
CA ASP A 234 16.55 5.45 20.25
C ASP A 234 15.87 4.58 19.20
N ILE A 235 14.56 4.78 18.95
CA ILE A 235 13.83 4.08 17.89
C ILE A 235 14.42 4.41 16.52
N LEU A 236 14.78 5.67 16.26
CA LEU A 236 15.39 6.06 14.98
C LEU A 236 16.72 5.34 14.77
N ARG A 237 17.61 5.38 15.78
CA ARG A 237 18.91 4.68 15.75
C ARG A 237 18.73 3.18 15.53
N GLN A 238 17.86 2.55 16.31
CA GLN A 238 17.59 1.11 16.19
C GLN A 238 17.02 0.74 14.80
N LYS A 239 16.24 1.62 14.17
CA LYS A 239 15.74 1.40 12.80
C LYS A 239 16.86 1.51 11.76
N GLU A 240 17.78 2.46 11.92
CA GLU A 240 18.96 2.57 11.05
C GLU A 240 19.85 1.32 11.17
N ASP A 241 20.14 0.89 12.40
CA ASP A 241 20.89 -0.34 12.69
C ASP A 241 20.20 -1.58 12.08
N LEU A 242 18.86 -1.63 12.12
CA LEU A 242 18.06 -2.73 11.56
C LEU A 242 18.18 -2.80 10.04
N GLU A 243 18.14 -1.65 9.36
CA GLU A 243 18.32 -1.60 7.90
C GLU A 243 19.75 -2.00 7.49
N GLU A 244 20.76 -1.63 8.27
CA GLU A 244 22.14 -2.07 8.05
C GLU A 244 22.27 -3.60 8.21
N LEU A 245 21.72 -4.18 9.28
CA LEU A 245 21.75 -5.62 9.51
C LEU A 245 20.96 -6.40 8.44
N LYS A 246 19.83 -5.87 7.96
CA LYS A 246 19.10 -6.48 6.84
C LYS A 246 19.94 -6.48 5.55
N ALA A 247 20.67 -5.40 5.27
CA ALA A 247 21.56 -5.35 4.12
C ALA A 247 22.69 -6.40 4.23
N GLN A 248 23.27 -6.54 5.43
CA GLN A 248 24.26 -7.58 5.72
C GLN A 248 23.67 -8.99 5.58
N GLN A 249 22.44 -9.20 6.05
CA GLN A 249 21.72 -10.48 5.89
C GLN A 249 21.58 -10.84 4.42
N LEU A 250 21.16 -9.89 3.57
CA LEU A 250 21.01 -10.09 2.14
C LEU A 250 22.34 -10.46 1.48
N GLU A 251 23.43 -9.78 1.83
CA GLU A 251 24.78 -10.07 1.31
C GLU A 251 25.22 -11.49 1.67
N VAL A 252 24.99 -11.92 2.91
CA VAL A 252 25.34 -13.27 3.37
C VAL A 252 24.47 -14.33 2.69
N GLU A 253 23.17 -14.07 2.51
CA GLU A 253 22.25 -14.94 1.76
C GLU A 253 22.66 -15.11 0.30
N GLU A 254 23.06 -14.03 -0.37
CA GLU A 254 23.60 -14.08 -1.73
C GLU A 254 24.90 -14.90 -1.80
N GLY A 255 25.74 -14.82 -0.76
CA GLY A 255 26.92 -15.67 -0.60
C GLY A 255 26.56 -17.16 -0.53
N MET A 256 25.48 -17.52 0.18
CA MET A 256 25.01 -18.90 0.31
C MET A 256 24.35 -19.44 -0.98
N ARG A 257 23.58 -18.60 -1.69
CA ARG A 257 22.87 -18.99 -2.94
C ARG A 257 23.78 -19.35 -4.11
N ARG A 258 25.10 -19.14 -3.99
CA ARG A 258 26.09 -19.60 -4.99
C ARG A 258 26.19 -21.12 -5.07
N ASN A 259 25.70 -21.86 -4.07
CA ASN A 259 25.67 -23.32 -4.07
C ASN A 259 24.26 -23.85 -4.37
N ALA A 260 24.11 -24.70 -5.39
CA ALA A 260 22.82 -25.23 -5.85
C ALA A 260 22.05 -26.03 -4.78
N ARG A 261 22.74 -26.72 -3.85
CA ARG A 261 22.10 -27.46 -2.75
C ARG A 261 21.57 -26.50 -1.66
N MET A 262 22.32 -25.44 -1.37
CA MET A 262 21.89 -24.37 -0.45
C MET A 262 20.74 -23.56 -1.05
N ASP A 263 20.77 -23.28 -2.35
CA ASP A 263 19.66 -22.61 -3.05
C ASP A 263 18.34 -23.39 -2.91
N SER A 264 18.38 -24.74 -2.97
CA SER A 264 17.19 -25.57 -2.71
C SER A 264 16.67 -25.44 -1.27
N LEU A 265 17.56 -25.58 -0.27
CA LEU A 265 17.16 -25.49 1.14
C LEU A 265 16.69 -24.08 1.52
N MET A 266 17.28 -23.03 0.91
CA MET A 266 16.84 -21.66 1.09
C MET A 266 15.46 -21.41 0.46
N LYS A 267 15.17 -22.00 -0.70
CA LYS A 267 13.82 -21.96 -1.29
C LYS A 267 12.79 -22.68 -0.43
N ASP A 268 13.14 -23.83 0.13
CA ASP A 268 12.26 -24.56 1.04
C ASP A 268 11.99 -23.75 2.33
N ARG A 269 13.04 -23.15 2.90
CA ARG A 269 12.92 -22.20 4.02
C ARG A 269 12.02 -21.01 3.68
N ASP A 270 12.22 -20.39 2.52
CA ASP A 270 11.45 -19.22 2.09
C ASP A 270 9.98 -19.59 1.86
N ARG A 271 9.70 -20.79 1.31
CA ARG A 271 8.35 -21.35 1.19
C ARG A 271 7.70 -21.52 2.57
N ILE A 272 8.36 -22.22 3.49
CA ILE A 272 7.83 -22.48 4.84
C ILE A 272 7.60 -21.18 5.61
N LYS A 273 8.52 -20.21 5.51
CA LYS A 273 8.33 -18.87 6.10
C LYS A 273 7.11 -18.15 5.53
N GLY A 274 6.88 -18.24 4.22
CA GLY A 274 5.67 -17.71 3.60
C GLY A 274 4.39 -18.39 4.10
N GLU A 275 4.44 -19.71 4.32
CA GLU A 275 3.32 -20.47 4.90
C GLU A 275 3.05 -20.05 6.36
N ILE A 276 4.09 -19.88 7.18
CA ILE A 276 3.98 -19.37 8.55
C ILE A 276 3.37 -17.97 8.57
N ALA A 277 3.87 -17.03 7.77
CA ALA A 277 3.34 -15.67 7.72
C ALA A 277 1.84 -15.66 7.39
N ARG A 278 1.43 -16.46 6.40
CA ARG A 278 0.01 -16.61 6.03
C ARG A 278 -0.84 -17.18 7.18
N LEU A 279 -0.31 -18.15 7.92
CA LEU A 279 -1.00 -18.72 9.07
C LEU A 279 -1.09 -17.72 10.24
N GLU A 280 -0.06 -16.90 10.46
CA GLU A 280 -0.06 -15.83 11.45
C GLU A 280 -1.12 -14.77 11.15
N ASP A 281 -1.28 -14.38 9.88
CA ASP A 281 -2.35 -13.46 9.47
C ASP A 281 -3.75 -14.06 9.67
N GLN A 282 -3.93 -15.35 9.31
CA GLN A 282 -5.19 -16.06 9.56
C GLN A 282 -5.49 -16.17 11.06
N LYS A 283 -4.46 -16.37 11.90
CA LYS A 283 -4.59 -16.38 13.36
C LYS A 283 -5.01 -15.00 13.87
N ARG A 284 -4.41 -13.93 13.34
CA ARG A 284 -4.78 -12.55 13.70
C ARG A 284 -6.24 -12.25 13.36
N GLU A 285 -6.69 -12.59 12.16
CA GLU A 285 -8.09 -12.45 11.75
C GLU A 285 -9.03 -13.27 12.66
N ALA A 286 -8.66 -14.51 12.98
CA ALA A 286 -9.43 -15.34 13.91
C ALA A 286 -9.53 -14.73 15.31
N ILE A 287 -8.46 -14.10 15.82
CA ILE A 287 -8.47 -13.36 17.09
C ILE A 287 -9.43 -12.16 17.02
N GLU A 288 -9.41 -11.39 15.95
CA GLU A 288 -10.31 -10.24 15.78
C GLU A 288 -11.78 -10.67 15.74
N ASP A 289 -12.09 -11.74 15.02
CA ASP A 289 -13.43 -12.32 14.98
C ASP A 289 -13.86 -12.81 16.37
N LEU A 290 -12.95 -13.44 17.11
CA LEU A 290 -13.14 -13.85 18.49
C LEU A 290 -13.43 -12.65 19.41
N GLN A 291 -12.67 -11.55 19.28
CA GLN A 291 -12.87 -10.33 20.06
C GLN A 291 -14.25 -9.71 19.79
N LYS A 292 -14.66 -9.64 18.51
CA LYS A 292 -15.99 -9.15 18.12
C LYS A 292 -17.10 -10.03 18.70
N ALA A 293 -16.96 -11.35 18.64
CA ALA A 293 -17.94 -12.29 19.19
C ALA A 293 -17.97 -12.28 20.74
N MET A 294 -16.81 -12.07 21.37
CA MET A 294 -16.65 -12.00 22.83
C MET A 294 -17.27 -10.75 23.46
N ALA A 295 -17.52 -9.69 22.69
CA ALA A 295 -18.25 -8.51 23.17
C ALA A 295 -19.61 -8.87 23.80
N THR A 296 -20.23 -9.95 23.32
CA THR A 296 -21.48 -10.51 23.84
C THR A 296 -21.29 -11.86 24.53
N GLY A 297 -20.05 -12.30 24.76
CA GLY A 297 -19.71 -13.61 25.32
C GLY A 297 -20.25 -13.84 26.73
N TRP A 298 -20.41 -12.78 27.54
CA TRP A 298 -21.03 -12.86 28.86
C TRP A 298 -22.47 -13.40 28.80
N SER A 299 -23.18 -13.14 27.70
CA SER A 299 -24.56 -13.61 27.51
C SER A 299 -24.62 -15.13 27.26
N SER A 300 -23.56 -15.71 26.69
CA SER A 300 -23.43 -17.15 26.45
C SER A 300 -23.37 -17.95 27.76
N LEU A 301 -22.72 -17.41 28.80
CA LEU A 301 -22.64 -18.03 30.13
C LEU A 301 -23.99 -18.17 30.83
N ILE A 302 -24.93 -17.28 30.51
CA ILE A 302 -26.28 -17.25 31.08
C ILE A 302 -27.35 -17.67 30.07
N HIS A 303 -26.96 -18.14 28.88
CA HIS A 303 -27.87 -18.44 27.77
C HIS A 303 -28.97 -19.41 28.21
N GLU A 304 -28.58 -20.51 28.86
CA GLU A 304 -29.53 -21.54 29.34
C GLU A 304 -30.51 -21.00 30.38
N ARG A 305 -30.05 -20.12 31.28
CA ARG A 305 -30.90 -19.45 32.27
C ARG A 305 -31.85 -18.44 31.62
N LEU A 306 -31.37 -17.69 30.64
CA LEU A 306 -32.18 -16.74 29.86
C LEU A 306 -33.23 -17.46 29.03
N ALA A 307 -32.88 -18.59 28.41
CA ALA A 307 -33.80 -19.43 27.65
C ALA A 307 -34.90 -19.99 28.56
N THR A 308 -34.51 -20.54 29.72
CA THR A 308 -35.46 -21.05 30.73
C THR A 308 -36.41 -19.95 31.22
N LEU A 309 -35.89 -18.75 31.48
CA LEU A 309 -36.69 -17.60 31.90
C LEU A 309 -37.63 -17.11 30.77
N ALA A 310 -37.17 -17.14 29.52
CA ALA A 310 -38.00 -16.79 28.37
C ALA A 310 -39.18 -17.74 28.23
N ASP A 311 -38.98 -19.04 28.42
CA ASP A 311 -40.05 -20.05 28.38
C ASP A 311 -41.05 -19.86 29.52
N GLN A 312 -40.59 -19.56 30.73
CA GLN A 312 -41.47 -19.23 31.87
C GLN A 312 -42.31 -17.98 31.59
N LEU A 313 -41.71 -16.94 31.01
CA LEU A 313 -42.42 -15.71 30.63
C LEU A 313 -43.39 -15.93 29.48
N ARG A 314 -43.07 -16.81 28.51
CA ARG A 314 -44.00 -17.21 27.43
C ARG A 314 -45.24 -17.88 27.99
N SER A 315 -45.06 -18.81 28.93
CA SER A 315 -46.18 -19.46 29.62
C SER A 315 -47.07 -18.44 30.34
N ARG A 316 -46.47 -17.51 31.08
CA ARG A 316 -47.21 -16.44 31.77
C ARG A 316 -47.91 -15.49 30.79
N GLU A 317 -47.27 -15.16 29.67
CA GLU A 317 -47.88 -14.35 28.61
C GLU A 317 -49.15 -15.04 28.10
N THR A 318 -49.11 -16.33 27.80
CA THR A 318 -50.29 -17.09 27.36
C THR A 318 -51.40 -17.10 28.40
N ASP A 319 -51.06 -17.27 29.69
CA ASP A 319 -52.04 -17.29 30.78
C ASP A 319 -52.72 -15.92 30.93
N PHE A 320 -51.95 -14.83 30.99
CA PHE A 320 -52.47 -13.47 31.09
C PHE A 320 -53.23 -13.03 29.84
N GLN A 321 -52.75 -13.40 28.66
CA GLN A 321 -53.44 -13.15 27.38
C GLN A 321 -54.82 -13.82 27.37
N ALA A 322 -54.93 -15.05 27.88
CA ALA A 322 -56.20 -15.77 27.97
C ALA A 322 -57.19 -15.05 28.90
N VAL A 323 -56.72 -14.56 30.06
CA VAL A 323 -57.56 -13.80 31.01
C VAL A 323 -58.03 -12.46 30.42
N VAL A 324 -57.12 -11.67 29.85
CA VAL A 324 -57.45 -10.38 29.23
C VAL A 324 -58.42 -10.56 28.04
N THR A 325 -58.19 -11.59 27.21
CA THR A 325 -59.07 -11.89 26.07
C THR A 325 -60.45 -12.33 26.54
N ARG A 326 -60.53 -13.20 27.55
CA ARG A 326 -61.80 -13.61 28.17
C ARG A 326 -62.55 -12.41 28.74
N SER A 327 -61.87 -11.53 29.45
CA SER A 327 -62.49 -10.35 30.07
C SER A 327 -63.00 -9.35 29.02
N LYS A 328 -62.24 -9.13 27.93
CA LYS A 328 -62.71 -8.37 26.77
C LYS A 328 -63.99 -8.95 26.16
N VAL A 329 -64.01 -10.25 25.90
CA VAL A 329 -65.20 -10.92 25.35
C VAL A 329 -66.40 -10.76 26.29
N LEU A 330 -66.21 -10.91 27.60
CA LEU A 330 -67.29 -10.73 28.58
C LEU A 330 -67.81 -9.28 28.62
N ASN A 331 -66.92 -8.29 28.54
CA ASN A 331 -67.29 -6.87 28.50
C ASN A 331 -68.01 -6.48 27.18
N ASP A 332 -67.58 -7.02 26.04
CA ASP A 332 -68.24 -6.81 24.76
C ASP A 332 -69.66 -7.42 24.75
N LEU A 333 -69.84 -8.59 25.36
CA LEU A 333 -71.15 -9.23 25.52
C LEU A 333 -72.06 -8.46 26.50
N ALA A 334 -71.51 -7.92 27.59
CA ALA A 334 -72.27 -7.17 28.59
C ALA A 334 -72.67 -5.75 28.14
N SER A 335 -71.89 -5.14 27.24
CA SER A 335 -72.18 -3.84 26.63
C SER A 335 -73.20 -3.91 25.49
N GLY A 336 -73.57 -5.12 25.04
CA GLY A 336 -74.54 -5.34 23.96
C GLY A 336 -73.95 -5.16 22.57
N ALA A 337 -72.63 -5.34 22.40
CA ALA A 337 -71.96 -5.22 21.11
C ALA A 337 -72.29 -6.40 20.15
N SER A 338 -72.85 -7.50 20.66
CA SER A 338 -73.29 -8.68 19.89
C SER A 338 -74.51 -9.33 20.54
N ASP A 339 -75.54 -9.63 19.75
CA ASP A 339 -76.75 -10.35 20.21
C ASP A 339 -76.53 -11.86 20.37
N ASN A 340 -75.43 -12.38 19.81
CA ASN A 340 -75.07 -13.80 19.86
C ASN A 340 -73.73 -14.00 20.56
N CYS A 341 -73.64 -15.09 21.34
CA CYS A 341 -72.39 -15.52 21.97
C CYS A 341 -71.37 -15.98 20.91
N PRO A 342 -70.15 -15.43 20.86
CA PRO A 342 -69.16 -15.77 19.83
C PRO A 342 -68.61 -17.21 19.93
N THR A 343 -68.84 -17.91 21.06
CA THR A 343 -68.35 -19.28 21.27
C THR A 343 -69.37 -20.35 20.89
N CYS A 344 -70.65 -20.16 21.25
CA CYS A 344 -71.71 -21.14 21.00
C CYS A 344 -72.79 -20.66 20.02
N MET A 345 -72.68 -19.42 19.53
CA MET A 345 -73.57 -18.77 18.55
C MET A 345 -75.04 -18.61 19.01
N GLN A 346 -75.34 -18.83 20.29
CA GLN A 346 -76.68 -18.68 20.84
C GLN A 346 -77.01 -17.22 21.15
N GLU A 347 -78.29 -16.85 21.00
CA GLU A 347 -78.81 -15.54 21.39
C GLU A 347 -78.72 -15.32 22.91
N ILE A 348 -78.29 -14.12 23.31
CA ILE A 348 -78.07 -13.75 24.71
C ILE A 348 -79.36 -13.14 25.28
N GLY A 349 -80.10 -13.93 26.06
CA GLY A 349 -81.31 -13.48 26.73
C GLY A 349 -81.07 -12.45 27.86
N PRO A 350 -82.08 -11.65 28.23
CA PRO A 350 -81.95 -10.54 29.18
C PRO A 350 -81.47 -10.96 30.58
N LYS A 351 -81.85 -12.17 31.05
CA LYS A 351 -81.37 -12.73 32.33
C LYS A 351 -79.87 -13.07 32.32
N ALA A 352 -79.35 -13.53 31.18
CA ALA A 352 -77.93 -13.85 31.04
C ALA A 352 -77.09 -12.56 31.02
N LEU A 353 -77.60 -11.52 30.37
CA LEU A 353 -77.00 -10.18 30.30
C LEU A 353 -76.93 -9.51 31.69
N GLU A 354 -77.98 -9.63 32.51
CA GLU A 354 -77.98 -9.17 33.91
C GLU A 354 -76.99 -9.95 34.78
N ALA A 355 -76.90 -11.28 34.61
CA ALA A 355 -75.93 -12.10 35.34
C ALA A 355 -74.47 -11.74 34.98
N LEU A 356 -74.20 -11.50 33.70
CA LEU A 356 -72.92 -11.01 33.18
C LEU A 356 -72.53 -9.66 33.79
N LYS A 357 -73.43 -8.68 33.73
CA LYS A 357 -73.21 -7.35 34.33
C LYS A 357 -72.93 -7.42 35.83
N LYS A 358 -73.57 -8.34 36.54
CA LYS A 358 -73.36 -8.55 37.98
C LYS A 358 -72.03 -9.24 38.29
N GLN A 359 -71.55 -10.13 37.42
CA GLN A 359 -70.25 -10.78 37.52
C GLN A 359 -69.08 -9.85 37.18
N LEU A 360 -69.30 -8.83 36.33
CA LEU A 360 -68.27 -7.87 35.92
C LEU A 360 -67.95 -6.80 36.98
N VAL A 361 -68.82 -6.62 37.99
CA VAL A 361 -68.59 -5.67 39.09
C VAL A 361 -67.37 -6.11 39.91
N GLY A 362 -66.26 -5.36 39.80
CA GLY A 362 -64.97 -5.66 40.45
C GLY A 362 -63.97 -6.39 39.55
N HIS A 363 -64.45 -7.03 38.47
CA HIS A 363 -63.61 -7.78 37.53
C HIS A 363 -62.77 -6.86 36.63
N ASP A 364 -63.22 -5.61 36.37
CA ASP A 364 -62.49 -4.62 35.56
C ASP A 364 -61.19 -4.15 36.22
N ALA A 365 -61.16 -4.00 37.54
CA ALA A 365 -59.96 -3.60 38.29
C ALA A 365 -58.89 -4.71 38.24
N GLU A 366 -59.28 -5.96 38.53
CA GLU A 366 -58.39 -7.13 38.45
C GLU A 366 -57.89 -7.37 37.00
N THR A 367 -58.74 -7.13 36.00
CA THR A 367 -58.34 -7.25 34.59
C THR A 367 -57.36 -6.14 34.19
N GLY A 368 -57.53 -4.93 34.73
CA GLY A 368 -56.59 -3.82 34.53
C GLY A 368 -55.19 -4.14 35.03
N ASP A 369 -55.08 -4.65 36.25
CA ASP A 369 -53.80 -5.08 36.85
C ASP A 369 -53.14 -6.18 36.02
N ILE A 370 -53.90 -7.21 35.60
CA ILE A 370 -53.39 -8.31 34.76
C ILE A 370 -52.98 -7.81 33.36
N SER A 371 -53.65 -6.80 32.81
CA SER A 371 -53.27 -6.18 31.53
C SER A 371 -51.94 -5.41 31.64
N GLU A 372 -51.69 -4.74 32.77
CA GLU A 372 -50.42 -4.07 33.04
C GLU A 372 -49.29 -5.09 33.24
N GLU A 373 -49.55 -6.18 33.98
CA GLU A 373 -48.61 -7.31 34.12
C GLU A 373 -48.29 -7.98 32.78
N LEU A 374 -49.29 -8.19 31.91
CA LEU A 374 -49.10 -8.73 30.56
C LEU A 374 -48.17 -7.85 29.72
N SER A 375 -48.35 -6.53 29.79
CA SER A 375 -47.48 -5.56 29.11
C SER A 375 -46.03 -5.66 29.60
N ASN A 376 -45.84 -5.76 30.93
CA ASN A 376 -44.52 -5.90 31.55
C ASN A 376 -43.85 -7.24 31.18
N VAL A 377 -44.59 -8.35 31.19
CA VAL A 377 -44.11 -9.67 30.75
C VAL A 377 -43.64 -9.61 29.30
N ARG A 378 -44.41 -9.00 28.40
CA ARG A 378 -44.02 -8.82 26.99
C ARG A 378 -42.75 -7.99 26.82
N GLN A 379 -42.63 -6.89 27.56
CA GLN A 379 -41.45 -6.04 27.51
C GLN A 379 -40.19 -6.80 27.97
N ARG A 380 -40.30 -7.55 29.08
CA ARG A 380 -39.21 -8.42 29.56
C ARG A 380 -38.85 -9.52 28.57
N LEU A 381 -39.86 -10.19 28.02
CA LEU A 381 -39.68 -11.27 27.06
C LEU A 381 -39.06 -10.78 25.75
N HIS A 382 -39.43 -9.59 25.29
CA HIS A 382 -38.77 -8.93 24.16
C HIS A 382 -37.29 -8.63 24.43
N ALA A 383 -36.97 -8.08 25.61
CA ALA A 383 -35.59 -7.80 26.00
C ALA A 383 -34.73 -9.08 26.10
N ILE A 384 -35.28 -10.16 26.68
CA ILE A 384 -34.60 -11.44 26.80
C ILE A 384 -34.40 -12.09 25.43
N ASN A 385 -35.42 -12.12 24.56
CA ASN A 385 -35.29 -12.66 23.21
C ASN A 385 -34.27 -11.88 22.36
N LYS A 386 -34.16 -10.55 22.55
CA LYS A 386 -33.13 -9.74 21.89
C LYS A 386 -31.73 -10.20 22.31
N GLN A 387 -31.51 -10.50 23.59
CA GLN A 387 -30.23 -11.01 24.10
C GLN A 387 -29.95 -12.44 23.64
N LEU A 388 -30.95 -13.33 23.65
CA LEU A 388 -30.82 -14.71 23.18
C LEU A 388 -30.47 -14.81 21.69
N LYS A 389 -30.93 -13.87 20.85
CA LYS A 389 -30.54 -13.80 19.43
C LYS A 389 -29.08 -13.42 19.21
N VAL A 390 -28.52 -12.64 20.13
CA VAL A 390 -27.13 -12.16 20.06
C VAL A 390 -26.19 -13.19 20.70
N SER A 391 -26.66 -13.92 21.70
CA SER A 391 -25.93 -15.00 22.34
C SER A 391 -25.83 -16.22 21.42
N SER A 392 -24.63 -16.48 20.90
CA SER A 392 -24.35 -17.64 20.04
C SER A 392 -23.14 -18.43 20.55
N PRO A 393 -23.34 -19.33 21.54
CA PRO A 393 -22.26 -20.16 22.09
C PRO A 393 -21.55 -21.00 21.02
N GLN A 394 -22.31 -21.52 20.06
CA GLN A 394 -21.81 -22.33 18.95
C GLN A 394 -20.86 -21.56 18.03
N ILE A 395 -21.10 -20.25 17.84
CA ILE A 395 -20.22 -19.39 17.03
C ILE A 395 -18.89 -19.18 17.75
N LEU A 396 -18.93 -18.92 19.06
CA LEU A 396 -17.71 -18.80 19.87
C LEU A 396 -16.91 -20.10 19.87
N GLU A 397 -17.57 -21.25 19.99
CA GLU A 397 -16.93 -22.57 19.94
C GLU A 397 -16.27 -22.84 18.58
N LEU A 398 -16.96 -22.52 17.47
CA LEU A 398 -16.40 -22.67 16.12
C LEU A 398 -15.19 -21.75 15.89
N LEU A 399 -15.27 -20.49 16.32
CA LEU A 399 -14.17 -19.53 16.21
C LEU A 399 -12.97 -19.96 17.06
N TRP A 400 -13.21 -20.50 18.25
CA TRP A 400 -12.17 -21.05 19.11
C TRP A 400 -11.50 -22.27 18.47
N GLN A 401 -12.27 -23.20 17.90
CA GLN A 401 -11.71 -24.36 17.18
C GLN A 401 -10.88 -23.94 15.97
N LYS A 402 -11.31 -22.90 15.23
CA LYS A 402 -10.52 -22.32 14.13
C LYS A 402 -9.19 -21.77 14.65
N TYR A 403 -9.21 -21.02 15.75
CA TYR A 403 -8.01 -20.48 16.38
C TYR A 403 -7.03 -21.59 16.81
N ASP A 404 -7.55 -22.61 17.50
CA ASP A 404 -6.76 -23.75 18.02
C ASP A 404 -6.10 -24.52 16.87
N GLY A 405 -6.87 -24.82 15.81
CA GLY A 405 -6.33 -25.51 14.63
C GLY A 405 -5.26 -24.70 13.87
N LEU A 406 -5.35 -23.36 13.87
CA LEU A 406 -4.31 -22.50 13.30
C LEU A 406 -3.06 -22.47 14.19
N GLU A 407 -3.22 -22.54 15.50
CA GLU A 407 -2.11 -22.61 16.46
C GLU A 407 -1.34 -23.93 16.31
N ASP A 408 -2.05 -25.05 16.14
CA ASP A 408 -1.43 -26.36 15.86
C ASP A 408 -0.66 -26.35 14.53
N GLN A 409 -1.24 -25.80 13.46
CA GLN A 409 -0.58 -25.69 12.15
C GLN A 409 0.68 -24.82 12.19
N LEU A 410 0.63 -23.70 12.91
CA LEU A 410 1.80 -22.84 13.13
C LEU A 410 2.91 -23.58 13.86
N TYR A 411 2.55 -24.39 14.85
CA TYR A 411 3.51 -25.19 15.59
C TYR A 411 4.17 -26.25 14.71
N GLU A 412 3.40 -26.98 13.90
CA GLU A 412 3.93 -27.97 12.94
C GLU A 412 4.90 -27.34 11.93
N GLN A 413 4.50 -26.21 11.33
CA GLN A 413 5.32 -25.49 10.35
C GLN A 413 6.60 -24.89 10.98
N SER A 414 6.52 -24.45 12.24
CA SER A 414 7.69 -23.98 12.98
C SER A 414 8.70 -25.10 13.21
N ILE A 415 8.24 -26.32 13.51
CA ILE A 415 9.11 -27.51 13.62
C ILE A 415 9.75 -27.84 12.26
N GLU A 416 8.99 -27.79 11.17
CA GLU A 416 9.53 -28.02 9.82
C GLU A 416 10.58 -26.97 9.44
N LEU A 417 10.34 -25.70 9.79
CA LEU A 417 11.30 -24.62 9.61
C LEU A 417 12.60 -24.89 10.38
N ASP A 418 12.49 -25.27 11.65
CA ASP A 418 13.65 -25.60 12.49
C ASP A 418 14.46 -26.78 11.92
N ASP A 419 13.78 -27.81 11.39
CA ASP A 419 14.45 -28.94 10.74
C ASP A 419 15.19 -28.51 9.46
N VAL A 420 14.59 -27.68 8.61
CA VAL A 420 15.25 -27.14 7.40
C VAL A 420 16.44 -26.26 7.78
N VAL A 421 16.30 -25.42 8.81
CA VAL A 421 17.41 -24.59 9.34
C VAL A 421 18.52 -25.47 9.92
N SER A 422 18.19 -26.59 10.57
CA SER A 422 19.16 -27.55 11.08
C SER A 422 19.94 -28.30 9.97
N LYS A 423 19.29 -28.52 8.82
CA LYS A 423 19.92 -29.12 7.63
C LYS A 423 20.84 -28.14 6.91
N ILE A 424 20.52 -26.85 6.95
CA ILE A 424 21.41 -25.79 6.48
C ILE A 424 22.69 -25.76 7.32
N THR A 425 22.60 -25.97 8.63
CA THR A 425 23.73 -25.87 9.58
C THR A 425 24.63 -27.10 9.67
N SER A 426 24.10 -28.31 9.48
CA SER A 426 24.82 -29.57 9.75
C SER A 426 25.73 -30.09 8.62
N ASP A 427 25.48 -29.70 7.36
CA ASP A 427 25.98 -30.44 6.19
C ASP A 427 26.86 -29.60 5.22
N ALA A 428 27.60 -28.64 5.77
CA ALA A 428 28.34 -27.61 5.02
C ALA A 428 29.88 -27.80 4.99
N GLU A 429 30.47 -27.74 3.79
CA GLU A 429 31.93 -27.57 3.57
C GLU A 429 32.47 -26.36 4.36
N SER A 430 33.77 -26.34 4.66
CA SER A 430 34.36 -25.39 5.63
C SER A 430 34.11 -23.91 5.31
N GLU A 431 33.98 -23.54 4.04
CA GLU A 431 33.71 -22.16 3.60
C GLU A 431 32.26 -21.71 3.83
N ILE A 432 31.30 -22.65 3.84
CA ILE A 432 29.87 -22.35 4.04
C ILE A 432 29.54 -22.21 5.53
N ARG A 433 30.29 -22.88 6.41
CA ARG A 433 30.12 -22.78 7.87
C ARG A 433 30.31 -21.37 8.40
N ASP A 434 31.24 -20.60 7.84
CA ASP A 434 31.47 -19.22 8.25
C ASP A 434 30.33 -18.29 7.78
N LEU A 435 29.77 -18.54 6.59
CA LEU A 435 28.59 -17.82 6.11
C LEU A 435 27.36 -18.15 6.95
N ILE A 436 27.15 -19.42 7.33
CA ILE A 436 26.05 -19.85 8.20
C ILE A 436 26.14 -19.17 9.57
N ARG A 437 27.33 -19.17 10.20
CA ARG A 437 27.54 -18.49 11.48
C ARG A 437 27.28 -16.99 11.41
N LYS A 438 27.75 -16.33 10.34
CA LYS A 438 27.46 -14.92 10.11
C LYS A 438 25.96 -14.69 9.97
N TYR A 439 25.27 -15.51 9.19
CA TYR A 439 23.83 -15.42 9.00
C TYR A 439 23.06 -15.63 10.30
N GLU A 440 23.39 -16.64 11.10
CA GLU A 440 22.77 -16.87 12.41
C GLU A 440 22.98 -15.69 13.36
N SER A 441 24.21 -15.13 13.41
CA SER A 441 24.51 -13.93 14.20
C SER A 441 23.66 -12.75 13.76
N THR A 442 23.65 -12.46 12.44
CA THR A 442 22.88 -11.34 11.88
C THR A 442 21.38 -11.51 12.11
N VAL A 443 20.83 -12.72 11.95
CA VAL A 443 19.41 -13.00 12.23
C VAL A 443 19.09 -12.85 13.71
N GLY A 444 19.98 -13.31 14.60
CA GLY A 444 19.83 -13.12 16.04
C GLY A 444 19.84 -11.65 16.44
N GLU A 445 20.77 -10.87 15.89
CA GLU A 445 20.87 -9.42 16.09
C GLU A 445 19.63 -8.68 15.57
N ILE A 446 19.13 -9.03 14.38
CA ILE A 446 17.88 -8.49 13.83
C ILE A 446 16.71 -8.77 14.76
N THR A 447 16.60 -9.99 15.28
CA THR A 447 15.49 -10.40 16.16
C THR A 447 15.54 -9.65 17.48
N ALA A 448 16.72 -9.56 18.10
CA ALA A 448 16.93 -8.80 19.33
C ALA A 448 16.63 -7.31 19.13
N LEU A 449 17.03 -6.74 18.00
CA LEU A 449 16.81 -5.34 17.68
C LEU A 449 15.33 -5.04 17.42
N LYS A 450 14.61 -5.92 16.72
CA LYS A 450 13.15 -5.82 16.55
C LYS A 450 12.43 -5.83 17.90
N GLY A 451 12.75 -6.79 18.77
CA GLY A 451 12.18 -6.84 20.13
C GLY A 451 12.55 -5.61 20.96
N GLY A 452 13.76 -5.05 20.77
CA GLY A 452 14.18 -3.79 21.38
C GLY A 452 13.38 -2.58 20.89
N ILE A 453 13.06 -2.52 19.60
CA ILE A 453 12.21 -1.47 19.01
C ILE A 453 10.79 -1.57 19.57
N GLU A 454 10.18 -2.76 19.59
CA GLU A 454 8.84 -2.99 20.15
C GLU A 454 8.78 -2.58 21.62
N ALA A 455 9.71 -3.05 22.45
CA ALA A 455 9.78 -2.68 23.87
C ALA A 455 9.95 -1.16 24.09
N THR A 456 10.62 -0.47 23.17
CA THR A 456 10.80 0.99 23.24
C THR A 456 9.56 1.74 22.75
N GLN A 457 8.85 1.19 21.76
CA GLN A 457 7.54 1.69 21.33
C GLN A 457 6.47 1.53 22.40
N ASP A 458 6.46 0.43 23.14
CA ASP A 458 5.54 0.22 24.26
C ASP A 458 5.77 1.26 25.37
N LYS A 459 7.04 1.50 25.74
CA LYS A 459 7.40 2.57 26.70
C LYS A 459 6.99 3.95 26.20
N LEU A 460 7.14 4.21 24.90
CA LEU A 460 6.69 5.45 24.28
C LEU A 460 5.16 5.61 24.38
N ALA A 461 4.40 4.55 24.12
CA ALA A 461 2.94 4.54 24.24
C ALA A 461 2.47 4.73 25.69
N GLU A 462 3.12 4.09 26.65
CA GLU A 462 2.86 4.30 28.09
C GLU A 462 3.13 5.75 28.49
N ASN A 463 4.26 6.32 28.06
CA ASN A 463 4.63 7.70 28.30
C ASN A 463 3.59 8.67 27.70
N GLU A 464 3.15 8.45 26.45
CA GLU A 464 2.12 9.25 25.80
C GLU A 464 0.77 9.18 26.55
N SER A 465 0.34 7.98 26.95
CA SER A 465 -0.88 7.80 27.76
C SER A 465 -0.81 8.55 29.09
N TYR A 466 0.33 8.48 29.77
CA TYR A 466 0.52 9.15 31.05
C TYR A 466 0.55 10.67 30.89
N ARG A 467 1.22 11.18 29.85
CA ARG A 467 1.21 12.61 29.49
C ARG A 467 -0.19 13.13 29.22
N GLN A 468 -0.99 12.38 28.46
CA GLN A 468 -2.36 12.76 28.11
C GLN A 468 -3.24 12.85 29.37
N LYS A 469 -3.11 11.88 30.29
CA LYS A 469 -3.78 11.93 31.61
C LYS A 469 -3.35 13.13 32.44
N LEU A 470 -2.06 13.47 32.44
CA LEU A 470 -1.52 14.61 33.19
C LEU A 470 -1.98 15.94 32.59
N GLN A 471 -2.01 16.06 31.26
CA GLN A 471 -2.55 17.24 30.55
C GLN A 471 -4.03 17.47 30.86
N LEU A 472 -4.87 16.41 30.85
CA LEU A 472 -6.29 16.52 31.22
C LEU A 472 -6.49 16.96 32.67
N LYS A 473 -5.64 16.52 33.60
CA LYS A 473 -5.65 16.99 34.98
C LYS A 473 -5.25 18.47 35.06
N LEU A 474 -4.25 18.87 34.29
CA LEU A 474 -3.79 20.25 34.21
C LEU A 474 -4.90 21.19 33.72
N GLU A 475 -5.65 20.78 32.69
CA GLU A 475 -6.79 21.53 32.14
C GLU A 475 -7.91 21.72 33.17
N LYS A 476 -8.19 20.72 34.01
CA LYS A 476 -9.20 20.83 35.07
C LYS A 476 -8.80 21.80 36.19
N ILE A 477 -7.51 21.89 36.48
CA ILE A 477 -6.97 22.72 37.58
C ILE A 477 -6.75 24.17 37.13
N SER A 478 -6.37 24.39 35.87
CA SER A 478 -6.00 25.71 35.32
C SER A 478 -7.17 26.67 35.04
N GLY A 479 -8.41 26.32 35.42
CA GLY A 479 -9.51 27.26 35.66
C GLY A 479 -9.61 28.49 34.75
N GLY A 480 -9.98 28.29 33.49
CA GLY A 480 -10.59 29.33 32.62
C GLY A 480 -9.73 30.51 32.17
N GLY A 481 -8.49 30.65 32.65
CA GLY A 481 -7.53 31.62 32.11
C GLY A 481 -6.81 31.02 30.91
N ILE A 482 -7.36 31.20 29.71
CA ILE A 482 -6.72 30.74 28.45
C ILE A 482 -5.33 31.37 28.38
N THR A 483 -4.31 30.57 28.69
CA THR A 483 -2.93 30.95 28.41
C THR A 483 -2.76 30.93 26.89
N ASP A 484 -2.12 31.94 26.32
CA ASP A 484 -1.86 32.02 24.87
C ASP A 484 -1.21 30.72 24.33
N GLU A 485 -0.44 30.03 25.19
CA GLU A 485 0.19 28.75 24.86
C GLU A 485 -0.76 27.56 24.85
N GLN A 486 -1.80 27.53 25.71
CA GLN A 486 -2.89 26.52 25.58
C GLN A 486 -3.64 26.73 24.27
N ARG A 487 -3.95 27.98 23.91
CA ARG A 487 -4.62 28.29 22.63
C ARG A 487 -3.77 27.88 21.43
N ARG A 488 -2.46 28.12 21.47
CA ARG A 488 -1.52 27.66 20.43
C ARG A 488 -1.45 26.15 20.34
N ARG A 489 -1.46 25.45 21.48
CA ARG A 489 -1.50 23.98 21.52
C ARG A 489 -2.79 23.46 20.89
N ASP A 490 -3.94 24.04 21.22
CA ASP A 490 -5.23 23.61 20.69
C ASP A 490 -5.30 23.82 19.17
N ILE A 491 -4.89 24.99 18.67
CA ILE A 491 -4.79 25.25 17.22
C ILE A 491 -3.82 24.25 16.55
N SER A 492 -2.68 23.96 17.18
CA SER A 492 -1.70 23.02 16.62
C SER A 492 -2.22 21.58 16.61
N ARG A 493 -3.05 21.21 17.59
CA ARG A 493 -3.72 19.91 17.68
C ARG A 493 -4.78 19.79 16.59
N ASP A 494 -5.68 20.78 16.49
CA ASP A 494 -6.72 20.80 15.45
C ASP A 494 -6.10 20.75 14.04
N LEU A 495 -4.98 21.46 13.83
CA LEU A 495 -4.25 21.44 12.57
C LEU A 495 -3.58 20.07 12.31
N TYR A 496 -3.02 19.44 13.34
CA TYR A 496 -2.46 18.08 13.23
C TYR A 496 -3.54 17.04 12.91
N ASP A 497 -4.67 17.08 13.61
CA ASP A 497 -5.80 16.18 13.41
C ASP A 497 -6.41 16.36 12.01
N LEU A 498 -6.56 17.61 11.56
CA LEU A 498 -6.98 17.93 10.19
C LEU A 498 -6.02 17.34 9.16
N PHE A 499 -4.71 17.45 9.35
CA PHE A 499 -3.73 16.86 8.43
C PHE A 499 -3.73 15.34 8.46
N CYS A 500 -3.99 14.71 9.61
CA CYS A 500 -4.18 13.26 9.70
C CYS A 500 -5.38 12.82 8.84
N GLU A 501 -6.55 13.41 9.05
CA GLU A 501 -7.76 13.12 8.28
C GLU A 501 -7.59 13.44 6.78
N SER A 502 -6.93 14.55 6.46
CA SER A 502 -6.69 14.96 5.07
C SER A 502 -5.77 14.00 4.32
N VAL A 503 -4.73 13.45 4.99
CA VAL A 503 -3.83 12.47 4.37
C VAL A 503 -4.59 11.19 4.02
N ASP A 504 -5.40 10.69 4.94
CA ASP A 504 -6.15 9.45 4.73
C ASP A 504 -7.25 9.62 3.67
N THR A 505 -7.97 10.76 3.72
CA THR A 505 -8.99 11.11 2.72
C THR A 505 -8.36 11.25 1.33
N TYR A 506 -7.30 12.04 1.20
CA TYR A 506 -6.63 12.25 -0.08
C TYR A 506 -6.03 10.96 -0.65
N ARG A 507 -5.47 10.08 0.20
CA ARG A 507 -5.00 8.75 -0.23
C ARG A 507 -6.13 7.91 -0.81
N ASN A 508 -7.30 7.89 -0.16
CA ASN A 508 -8.44 7.12 -0.62
C ASN A 508 -9.03 7.69 -1.92
N GLU A 509 -9.16 9.01 -2.02
CA GLU A 509 -9.59 9.68 -3.26
C GLU A 509 -8.63 9.42 -4.41
N LEU A 510 -7.31 9.52 -4.17
CA LEU A 510 -6.30 9.21 -5.17
C LEU A 510 -6.40 7.77 -5.67
N ARG A 511 -6.57 6.80 -4.76
CA ARG A 511 -6.77 5.40 -5.15
C ARG A 511 -8.00 5.23 -6.03
N GLN A 512 -9.10 5.90 -5.70
CA GLN A 512 -10.31 5.86 -6.53
C GLN A 512 -10.05 6.45 -7.92
N CYS A 513 -9.41 7.61 -8.03
CA CYS A 513 -9.09 8.21 -9.32
C CYS A 513 -8.16 7.30 -10.16
N VAL A 514 -7.17 6.67 -9.53
CA VAL A 514 -6.28 5.71 -10.20
C VAL A 514 -7.04 4.46 -10.63
N GLU A 515 -7.96 3.94 -9.81
CA GLU A 515 -8.83 2.80 -10.16
C GLU A 515 -9.72 3.12 -11.37
N ASP A 516 -10.34 4.30 -11.38
CA ASP A 516 -11.25 4.74 -12.43
C ASP A 516 -10.52 4.90 -13.77
N ASP A 517 -9.39 5.62 -13.77
CA ASP A 517 -8.55 5.81 -14.95
C ASP A 517 -7.94 4.49 -15.43
N ALA A 518 -7.43 3.65 -14.52
CA ALA A 518 -6.86 2.36 -14.89
C ALA A 518 -7.93 1.44 -15.49
N SER A 519 -9.15 1.47 -14.95
CA SER A 519 -10.28 0.73 -15.52
C SER A 519 -10.67 1.23 -16.90
N GLU A 520 -10.62 2.53 -17.14
CA GLU A 520 -10.88 3.11 -18.46
C GLU A 520 -9.84 2.65 -19.48
N PHE A 521 -8.55 2.83 -19.19
CA PHE A 521 -7.48 2.37 -20.07
C PHE A 521 -7.51 0.85 -20.29
N PHE A 522 -7.79 0.08 -19.25
CA PHE A 522 -7.90 -1.36 -19.33
C PHE A 522 -9.00 -1.80 -20.30
N ARG A 523 -10.18 -1.18 -20.23
CA ARG A 523 -11.30 -1.46 -21.16
C ARG A 523 -10.95 -1.13 -22.61
N GLN A 524 -10.13 -0.10 -22.85
CA GLN A 524 -9.68 0.23 -24.19
C GLN A 524 -8.63 -0.77 -24.72
N MET A 525 -7.78 -1.31 -23.84
CA MET A 525 -6.64 -2.17 -24.21
C MET A 525 -6.99 -3.66 -24.26
N THR A 526 -7.94 -4.13 -23.45
CA THR A 526 -8.37 -5.54 -23.40
C THR A 526 -9.09 -5.96 -24.69
N THR A 527 -9.02 -7.24 -25.04
CA THR A 527 -9.85 -7.83 -26.10
C THR A 527 -11.06 -8.58 -25.56
N GLU A 528 -11.13 -8.80 -24.25
CA GLU A 528 -12.20 -9.56 -23.59
C GLU A 528 -13.37 -8.63 -23.20
N PRO A 529 -14.53 -8.71 -23.87
CA PRO A 529 -15.67 -7.83 -23.60
C PRO A 529 -16.29 -8.03 -22.22
N ASP A 530 -16.12 -9.20 -21.57
CA ASP A 530 -16.77 -9.51 -20.29
C ASP A 530 -16.01 -9.03 -19.04
N TYR A 531 -14.84 -8.41 -19.23
CA TYR A 531 -14.17 -7.69 -18.16
C TYR A 531 -14.77 -6.29 -17.99
N ALA A 532 -15.24 -5.99 -16.78
CA ALA A 532 -15.86 -4.71 -16.44
C ALA A 532 -14.83 -3.60 -16.18
N GLY A 533 -13.66 -3.95 -15.62
CA GLY A 533 -12.62 -3.01 -15.24
C GLY A 533 -11.63 -3.60 -14.25
N LEU A 534 -10.95 -2.73 -13.53
CA LEU A 534 -9.96 -3.08 -12.52
C LEU A 534 -10.42 -2.59 -11.14
N ARG A 535 -10.01 -3.29 -10.10
CA ARG A 535 -10.20 -2.90 -8.70
C ARG A 535 -8.86 -2.81 -8.00
N ILE A 536 -8.59 -1.67 -7.38
CA ILE A 536 -7.33 -1.40 -6.69
C ILE A 536 -7.38 -1.90 -5.24
N ASN A 537 -6.25 -2.39 -4.74
CA ASN A 537 -6.05 -2.72 -3.32
C ASN A 537 -5.24 -1.61 -2.62
N ASP A 538 -4.91 -1.79 -1.33
CA ASP A 538 -4.14 -0.81 -0.56
C ASP A 538 -2.70 -0.59 -1.04
N THR A 539 -2.11 -1.57 -1.72
CA THR A 539 -0.74 -1.53 -2.29
C THR A 539 -0.73 -1.06 -3.74
N TYR A 540 -1.84 -0.54 -4.27
CA TYR A 540 -2.03 -0.17 -5.68
C TYR A 540 -2.00 -1.34 -6.68
N GLY A 541 -2.08 -2.59 -6.20
CA GLY A 541 -2.31 -3.77 -7.02
C GLY A 541 -3.72 -3.80 -7.60
N LEU A 542 -3.84 -4.17 -8.88
CA LEU A 542 -5.09 -4.10 -9.63
C LEU A 542 -5.66 -5.48 -9.93
N THR A 543 -6.91 -5.72 -9.58
CA THR A 543 -7.67 -6.96 -9.84
C THR A 543 -8.68 -6.79 -10.95
N ILE A 544 -8.63 -7.66 -11.95
CA ILE A 544 -9.62 -7.68 -13.04
C ILE A 544 -10.97 -8.12 -12.47
N MET A 545 -12.00 -7.31 -12.73
CA MET A 545 -13.37 -7.57 -12.33
C MET A 545 -14.20 -8.00 -13.54
N HIS A 546 -14.94 -9.09 -13.39
CA HIS A 546 -15.92 -9.54 -14.39
C HIS A 546 -17.23 -8.75 -14.26
N LYS A 547 -18.05 -8.72 -15.32
CA LYS A 547 -19.36 -8.03 -15.33
C LYS A 547 -20.35 -8.50 -14.26
N ASP A 548 -20.20 -9.73 -13.77
CA ASP A 548 -21.02 -10.25 -12.66
C ASP A 548 -20.55 -9.79 -11.27
N GLY A 549 -19.46 -9.02 -11.20
CA GLY A 549 -18.87 -8.51 -9.97
C GLY A 549 -17.87 -9.44 -9.30
N SER A 550 -17.58 -10.61 -9.89
CA SER A 550 -16.55 -11.52 -9.37
C SER A 550 -15.13 -11.11 -9.82
N PRO A 551 -14.10 -11.30 -8.97
CA PRO A 551 -12.71 -11.09 -9.37
C PRO A 551 -12.20 -12.25 -10.23
N ILE A 552 -11.32 -11.97 -11.19
CA ILE A 552 -10.64 -12.99 -12.01
C ILE A 552 -9.30 -13.36 -11.35
N PRO A 553 -9.16 -14.57 -10.77
CA PRO A 553 -7.98 -14.94 -9.98
C PRO A 553 -6.79 -15.36 -10.84
N VAL A 554 -7.02 -15.97 -12.01
CA VAL A 554 -5.96 -16.45 -12.90
C VAL A 554 -5.96 -15.62 -14.16
N ARG A 555 -4.82 -15.01 -14.46
CA ARG A 555 -4.66 -14.09 -15.59
C ARG A 555 -3.67 -14.67 -16.58
N SER A 556 -3.92 -14.44 -17.87
CA SER A 556 -2.92 -14.72 -18.89
C SER A 556 -1.79 -13.68 -18.80
N ALA A 557 -0.59 -14.04 -19.26
CA ALA A 557 0.54 -13.11 -19.32
C ALA A 557 0.23 -11.85 -20.16
N GLY A 558 -0.67 -11.96 -21.14
CA GLY A 558 -1.12 -10.82 -21.96
C GLY A 558 -2.06 -9.90 -21.20
N ALA A 559 -3.05 -10.46 -20.50
CA ALA A 559 -3.97 -9.67 -19.67
C ALA A 559 -3.22 -8.93 -18.56
N GLU A 560 -2.22 -9.58 -17.95
CA GLU A 560 -1.41 -8.97 -16.90
C GLU A 560 -0.57 -7.80 -17.42
N HIS A 561 0.02 -7.95 -18.61
CA HIS A 561 0.74 -6.86 -19.27
C HIS A 561 -0.19 -5.66 -19.52
N VAL A 562 -1.43 -5.90 -19.91
CA VAL A 562 -2.43 -4.83 -20.11
C VAL A 562 -2.80 -4.15 -18.79
N VAL A 563 -2.93 -4.90 -17.69
CA VAL A 563 -3.14 -4.32 -16.35
C VAL A 563 -2.00 -3.38 -15.96
N ALA A 564 -0.75 -3.82 -16.11
CA ALA A 564 0.42 -3.00 -15.79
C ALA A 564 0.48 -1.72 -16.64
N MET A 565 0.21 -1.83 -17.95
CA MET A 565 0.14 -0.67 -18.85
C MET A 565 -0.97 0.31 -18.44
N SER A 566 -2.13 -0.22 -18.01
CA SER A 566 -3.25 0.58 -17.53
C SER A 566 -2.92 1.33 -16.24
N LEU A 567 -2.19 0.69 -15.32
CA LEU A 567 -1.69 1.34 -14.10
C LEU A 567 -0.72 2.48 -14.44
N VAL A 568 0.24 2.26 -15.33
CA VAL A 568 1.19 3.30 -15.75
C VAL A 568 0.46 4.48 -16.37
N ALA A 569 -0.53 4.22 -17.22
CA ALA A 569 -1.37 5.26 -17.83
C ALA A 569 -2.14 6.06 -16.77
N ALA A 570 -2.81 5.37 -15.83
CA ALA A 570 -3.57 6.00 -14.75
C ALA A 570 -2.68 6.85 -13.83
N LEU A 571 -1.49 6.37 -13.51
CA LEU A 571 -0.54 7.12 -12.69
C LEU A 571 -0.04 8.38 -13.39
N GLN A 572 0.21 8.33 -14.71
CA GLN A 572 0.57 9.53 -15.48
C GLN A 572 -0.58 10.54 -15.52
N ASN A 573 -1.84 10.08 -15.57
CA ASN A 573 -2.99 10.99 -15.57
C ASN A 573 -3.19 11.69 -14.21
N ASN A 574 -2.97 10.98 -13.11
CA ASN A 574 -3.19 11.46 -11.74
C ASN A 574 -1.95 12.09 -11.08
N ALA A 575 -0.77 11.97 -11.70
CA ALA A 575 0.44 12.60 -11.19
C ALA A 575 0.38 14.14 -11.34
N PRO A 576 0.82 14.92 -10.32
CA PRO A 576 1.03 16.37 -10.45
C PRO A 576 2.04 16.73 -11.53
N LEU A 577 2.97 15.82 -11.84
CA LEU A 577 4.04 15.98 -12.82
C LEU A 577 3.86 14.99 -13.97
N ARG A 578 3.32 15.47 -15.10
CA ARG A 578 3.31 14.72 -16.37
C ARG A 578 4.63 14.88 -17.13
N GLY A 579 5.11 13.78 -17.70
CA GLY A 579 6.37 13.72 -18.43
C GLY A 579 6.41 12.62 -19.49
N PRO A 580 7.54 12.46 -20.19
CA PRO A 580 7.64 11.54 -21.31
C PRO A 580 7.76 10.08 -20.88
N ILE A 581 7.11 9.17 -21.61
CA ILE A 581 7.17 7.72 -21.33
C ILE A 581 8.09 7.06 -22.36
N PHE A 582 9.08 6.31 -21.88
CA PHE A 582 9.96 5.45 -22.67
C PHE A 582 9.60 4.01 -22.37
N ILE A 583 9.33 3.23 -23.42
CA ILE A 583 8.91 1.83 -23.27
C ILE A 583 9.83 0.94 -24.09
N ASP A 584 10.60 0.07 -23.43
CA ASP A 584 11.41 -0.96 -24.08
C ASP A 584 10.61 -2.26 -24.26
N SER A 585 10.45 -2.67 -25.51
CA SER A 585 9.77 -3.92 -25.91
C SER A 585 8.32 -4.04 -25.37
N PRO A 586 7.44 -3.05 -25.63
CA PRO A 586 6.06 -2.98 -25.13
C PRO A 586 5.15 -4.15 -25.52
N PHE A 587 5.48 -4.92 -26.57
CA PHE A 587 4.53 -5.85 -27.18
C PHE A 587 4.95 -7.32 -27.08
N GLY A 588 6.07 -7.63 -26.44
CA GLY A 588 6.67 -8.97 -26.46
C GLY A 588 5.79 -10.09 -25.86
N ARG A 589 4.87 -9.77 -24.94
CA ARG A 589 3.93 -10.72 -24.30
C ARG A 589 2.50 -10.62 -24.84
N LEU A 590 2.25 -9.72 -25.80
CA LEU A 590 0.91 -9.41 -26.29
C LEU A 590 0.63 -10.07 -27.64
N ASP A 591 -0.57 -10.66 -27.75
CA ASP A 591 -1.10 -11.11 -29.03
C ASP A 591 -1.43 -9.94 -29.97
N ALA A 592 -1.83 -10.24 -31.20
CA ALA A 592 -2.12 -9.21 -32.21
C ALA A 592 -3.27 -8.27 -31.81
N GLY A 593 -4.29 -8.78 -31.12
CA GLY A 593 -5.46 -8.00 -30.73
C GLY A 593 -5.13 -6.99 -29.64
N HIS A 594 -4.54 -7.46 -28.54
CA HIS A 594 -4.09 -6.61 -27.44
C HIS A 594 -3.07 -5.58 -27.93
N ARG A 595 -2.12 -5.99 -28.77
CA ARG A 595 -1.11 -5.10 -29.35
C ARG A 595 -1.73 -3.95 -30.13
N GLN A 596 -2.74 -4.23 -30.95
CA GLN A 596 -3.41 -3.20 -31.73
C GLN A 596 -4.18 -2.21 -30.84
N ASN A 597 -4.85 -2.71 -29.80
CA ASN A 597 -5.58 -1.87 -28.86
C ASN A 597 -4.64 -0.99 -28.04
N VAL A 598 -3.57 -1.57 -27.46
CA VAL A 598 -2.53 -0.82 -26.75
C VAL A 598 -1.92 0.26 -27.65
N LEU A 599 -1.58 -0.08 -28.90
CA LEU A 599 -1.00 0.88 -29.84
C LEU A 599 -1.91 2.08 -30.11
N LYS A 600 -3.24 1.88 -30.16
CA LYS A 600 -4.21 2.97 -30.32
C LYS A 600 -4.32 3.86 -29.09
N THR A 601 -4.15 3.28 -27.90
CA THR A 601 -4.29 3.98 -26.62
C THR A 601 -3.02 4.71 -26.16
N LEU A 602 -1.82 4.29 -26.61
CA LEU A 602 -0.55 4.94 -26.26
C LEU A 602 -0.53 6.49 -26.38
N PRO A 603 -1.10 7.13 -27.43
CA PRO A 603 -1.14 8.59 -27.53
C PRO A 603 -1.94 9.30 -26.43
N GLU A 604 -2.81 8.58 -25.72
CA GLU A 604 -3.62 9.11 -24.61
C GLU A 604 -2.87 9.03 -23.27
N MET A 605 -1.84 8.18 -23.17
CA MET A 605 -1.08 7.97 -21.93
C MET A 605 -0.12 9.13 -21.60
N ALA A 606 0.48 9.76 -22.62
CA ALA A 606 1.35 10.93 -22.46
C ALA A 606 1.52 11.71 -23.75
N ASP A 607 1.83 13.00 -23.64
CA ASP A 607 2.11 13.85 -24.81
C ASP A 607 3.37 13.42 -25.57
N GLN A 608 4.34 12.77 -24.91
CA GLN A 608 5.56 12.29 -25.54
C GLN A 608 5.80 10.83 -25.16
N VAL A 609 5.65 9.93 -26.13
CA VAL A 609 5.88 8.49 -25.96
C VAL A 609 7.01 8.04 -26.87
N VAL A 610 7.96 7.27 -26.33
CA VAL A 610 9.10 6.74 -27.06
C VAL A 610 9.10 5.22 -26.96
N LEU A 611 8.90 4.56 -28.09
CA LEU A 611 8.84 3.10 -28.17
C LEU A 611 10.15 2.54 -28.71
N LEU A 612 10.74 1.58 -28.02
CA LEU A 612 11.88 0.80 -28.49
C LEU A 612 11.39 -0.60 -28.85
N VAL A 613 11.30 -0.90 -30.13
CA VAL A 613 10.68 -2.14 -30.64
C VAL A 613 11.55 -2.80 -31.69
N TYR A 614 11.31 -4.08 -31.97
CA TYR A 614 11.80 -4.71 -33.21
C TYR A 614 10.65 -4.91 -34.20
N GLU A 615 10.98 -5.15 -35.48
CA GLU A 615 9.99 -5.18 -36.56
C GLU A 615 8.95 -6.32 -36.39
N GLY A 616 9.32 -7.44 -35.78
CA GLY A 616 8.38 -8.52 -35.43
C GLY A 616 7.42 -8.19 -34.29
N GLU A 617 7.83 -7.30 -33.38
CA GLU A 617 6.95 -6.76 -32.33
C GLU A 617 5.96 -5.76 -32.91
N MET A 618 6.41 -4.87 -33.78
CA MET A 618 5.53 -3.89 -34.42
C MET A 618 6.02 -3.65 -35.85
N PRO A 619 5.34 -4.22 -36.86
CA PRO A 619 5.68 -3.93 -38.24
C PRO A 619 5.56 -2.43 -38.54
N PRO A 620 6.52 -1.79 -39.24
CA PRO A 620 6.48 -0.35 -39.55
C PRO A 620 5.20 0.09 -40.26
N GLU A 621 4.68 -0.73 -41.17
CA GLU A 621 3.42 -0.46 -41.87
C GLU A 621 2.24 -0.35 -40.90
N ASN A 622 2.14 -1.28 -39.94
CA ASN A 622 1.09 -1.26 -38.93
C ASN A 622 1.20 -0.03 -38.01
N ALA A 623 2.42 0.37 -37.63
CA ALA A 623 2.65 1.58 -36.85
C ALA A 623 2.14 2.83 -37.60
N ARG A 624 2.50 2.97 -38.88
CA ARG A 624 2.09 4.10 -39.73
C ARG A 624 0.57 4.12 -39.96
N GLU A 625 -0.05 2.96 -40.19
CA GLU A 625 -1.50 2.84 -40.39
C GLU A 625 -2.30 3.16 -39.13
N THR A 626 -1.85 2.68 -37.98
CA THR A 626 -2.56 2.81 -36.70
C THR A 626 -2.37 4.19 -36.09
N LEU A 627 -1.13 4.68 -36.02
CA LEU A 627 -0.79 5.94 -35.35
C LEU A 627 -1.01 7.18 -36.23
N LYS A 628 -0.89 7.05 -37.56
CA LYS A 628 -1.09 8.14 -38.52
C LYS A 628 -0.33 9.42 -38.10
N GLN A 629 -1.04 10.53 -37.88
CA GLN A 629 -0.47 11.81 -37.47
C GLN A 629 0.15 11.82 -36.07
N ARG A 630 -0.12 10.81 -35.24
CA ARG A 630 0.48 10.65 -33.91
C ARG A 630 1.88 10.04 -33.97
N LEU A 631 2.28 9.38 -35.06
CA LEU A 631 3.66 8.93 -35.27
C LEU A 631 4.48 10.11 -35.79
N ILE A 632 5.35 10.66 -34.95
CA ILE A 632 6.02 11.92 -35.26
C ILE A 632 7.39 11.71 -35.91
N ALA A 633 8.09 10.62 -35.55
CA ALA A 633 9.31 10.22 -36.24
C ALA A 633 9.66 8.75 -35.97
N GLU A 634 10.49 8.21 -36.86
CA GLU A 634 10.98 6.84 -36.82
C GLU A 634 12.50 6.84 -36.93
N TRP A 635 13.15 5.98 -36.16
CA TRP A 635 14.59 5.79 -36.15
C TRP A 635 14.92 4.30 -36.25
N LYS A 636 16.05 3.97 -36.89
CA LYS A 636 16.56 2.61 -36.99
C LYS A 636 17.92 2.49 -36.32
N LEU A 637 18.08 1.46 -35.48
CA LEU A 637 19.34 1.10 -34.85
C LEU A 637 20.10 0.14 -35.78
N VAL A 638 21.03 0.70 -36.55
CA VAL A 638 21.79 -0.04 -37.56
C VAL A 638 23.14 -0.47 -36.99
N ARG A 639 23.31 -1.79 -36.86
CA ARG A 639 24.59 -2.37 -36.43
C ARG A 639 25.64 -2.20 -37.52
N LYS A 640 26.76 -1.58 -37.17
CA LYS A 640 27.97 -1.54 -38.01
C LYS A 640 28.97 -2.62 -37.62
N SER A 641 29.04 -3.01 -36.34
CA SER A 641 29.87 -4.10 -35.83
C SER A 641 29.23 -4.81 -34.63
N ALA A 642 29.87 -5.82 -34.02
CA ALA A 642 29.40 -6.41 -32.75
C ALA A 642 29.37 -5.44 -31.56
N ARG A 643 30.08 -4.30 -31.65
CA ARG A 643 30.29 -3.33 -30.57
C ARG A 643 29.92 -1.90 -30.99
N HIS A 644 29.32 -1.72 -32.16
CA HIS A 644 29.00 -0.41 -32.73
C HIS A 644 27.63 -0.45 -33.44
N THR A 645 26.73 0.38 -32.94
CA THR A 645 25.43 0.71 -33.54
C THR A 645 25.39 2.20 -33.90
N VAL A 646 24.77 2.53 -35.04
CA VAL A 646 24.47 3.89 -35.48
C VAL A 646 22.96 4.10 -35.51
N LEU A 647 22.52 5.27 -35.07
CA LEU A 647 21.14 5.74 -35.15
C LEU A 647 20.91 6.44 -36.50
N GLU A 648 19.97 5.92 -37.30
CA GLU A 648 19.60 6.50 -38.60
C GLU A 648 18.12 6.91 -38.56
N SER A 649 17.78 8.16 -38.90
CA SER A 649 16.38 8.60 -39.01
C SER A 649 15.75 8.07 -40.30
N GLN A 650 14.48 7.66 -40.26
CA GLN A 650 13.75 7.16 -41.43
C GLN A 650 12.87 8.21 -42.10
#